data_AF-A0A9W7W176-F1
#
_entry.id   AF-A0A9W7W176-F1
#
_cell.length_a   1.000
_cell.length_b   1.000
_cell.length_c   1.000
_cell.angle_alpha   90.00
_cell.angle_beta   90.00
_cell.angle_gamma   90.00
#
_symmetry.space_group_name_H-M   'P 1'
#
loop_
_entity.id
_entity.type
_entity.pdbx_description
1 polymer ?
#
loop_
_entity_poly.entity_id
_entity_poly.type
_entity_poly.pdbx_seq_one_letter_code
_entity_poly.pdbx_strand_id
1 'polypeptide(L)'
;MASDEKTFADVDVSKDGQDDVAEGVIATHQELKRPLKPRHIQMIAIGGVIGTGLFLGTASNLENSGPAGLLLSYCIMASLLYSVMVALGEMITEYPLPGGQFALANRFVSPELGFAMGWLYWFNNIVVLPAEISAAAVLVSYWTPASDPGSACTTGICSNAMWVGLMLIVVLAINFAGTRVFGECEFWFCSIKVITVIGLIITGVIITAGGGPDGRAIGFRYWNETGGFVQYSGIAGAKGRFLGFFSVLISAAFAFIGTEITAIAAAEADNPRKTVPRAIKSVWIRLVLFYVLSAFIIGLLVSPSDPSLNLESTAAKSPFVIAIKNAGISVLPSIVNAALLTSAWSAGCADLFVSSRALYGLTQRGHAPQIFAKLRKDGLPWVAVSFSAVFSLLSFMAASSGSAGTVFGYFSSMTSLCGMISWACILWTSIRWHKALKVRGIDRKTLAYRAPFQPYLSYYGLCLALVVIVFGGFTSFIHAFDASDFVTTYIPIPFFVVLLIGYKVCKKGTGLRKYAEIDWSGSSVVMVEGPKKSFWKKLADNPFGQRAGNPPLSCLVMLQAALCGILSRNLLMVHASDSLDIFTSDFQSSMAMMPTVESLPLVYENVWPCPPASPDSAIGHLERPTATFGYGGLKVTPILSGVDDGFGAEIDGVDWSRPVSDAVVERLVELQDRYAVLVFRRTGLDNARHIAFSQQLGRQLEVNPFYFGVEQDRVREPFLWDVGNIQLDGSLVQPDSRRWHHSRGNALWHTDSSYHQQRAKYSLLLSHGHPRRGGFYTHFADTRRAYADLPEEKKLELEDVVIEHDLWHSRRLGSPAVYQEPTMAERAKKPPAYHRLVQTGPNGQKTLYLAAHAKRVVGLGQAHRTDGGPSAIEESQELIWALIEHCTQPKYVFSMEWLDGGDMVWWDNRQSMHRANPYTPEMTARDVRRSTVLDDGPDAFGVGVRPQYLSHPYLLMASDLSSQTIAFIGGGNMAAAIISGLVAKGVSKAKIIVSEPWDVNRNKMAGLGVQTTDNNVKAATGANILILAVKPQVAKTVCTELASSSAFAAVQLPLLVSIAAGITSASLKAWTTTQQGRSPAIVRVMPNTPALVGEGASGIYASEGVSEDQKKQVTTLLSTVSSATEWVAKEELIDVVTGLSGSGPAYFFAMVEHLVAAAVKLGLDEAQATRLAKQTCLGAGKMMVEATDPPSQLRKNVTSPNGTTQAALESLEASDFAGIVGKAVKAATDRGEELGRTLGNQ
;
A
#
# COMPACT_ATOMS: atom_id res chain seq x y z
N MET A 1 36.70 -8.63 42.25
CA MET A 1 35.90 -9.41 43.22
C MET A 1 34.53 -9.56 42.57
N ALA A 2 34.31 -10.61 41.76
CA ALA A 2 33.95 -11.99 42.17
C ALA A 2 32.69 -11.98 43.07
N SER A 3 31.61 -12.71 42.83
CA SER A 3 31.25 -13.72 41.82
C SER A 3 29.76 -14.04 42.03
N ASP A 4 29.13 -14.61 41.01
CA ASP A 4 27.80 -15.23 41.05
C ASP A 4 27.64 -16.30 42.16
N GLU A 5 26.38 -16.72 42.39
CA GLU A 5 25.86 -18.06 42.05
C GLU A 5 24.98 -18.74 43.13
N LYS A 6 23.94 -19.44 42.62
CA LYS A 6 23.27 -20.67 43.15
C LYS A 6 22.26 -20.48 44.30
N THR A 7 21.13 -21.18 44.40
CA THR A 7 20.57 -22.38 43.73
C THR A 7 19.11 -22.55 44.19
N PHE A 8 18.23 -23.12 43.37
CA PHE A 8 17.06 -23.88 43.84
C PHE A 8 16.88 -25.13 42.95
N ALA A 9 16.86 -26.28 43.60
CA ALA A 9 16.44 -27.62 43.19
C ALA A 9 15.61 -28.14 44.39
N ASP A 10 14.65 -29.04 44.35
CA ASP A 10 13.89 -29.87 43.40
C ASP A 10 12.70 -30.38 44.24
N VAL A 11 11.50 -30.65 43.70
CA VAL A 11 10.68 -31.82 44.09
C VAL A 11 9.70 -32.21 42.97
N ASP A 12 9.76 -33.51 42.64
CA ASP A 12 8.91 -34.40 41.85
C ASP A 12 7.39 -34.17 41.78
N VAL A 13 6.79 -34.52 40.62
CA VAL A 13 5.51 -35.25 40.56
C VAL A 13 5.50 -36.29 39.43
N SER A 14 5.18 -37.53 39.82
CA SER A 14 5.02 -38.75 39.03
C SER A 14 3.73 -38.81 38.20
N LYS A 15 3.78 -39.66 37.17
CA LYS A 15 2.70 -40.09 36.26
C LYS A 15 1.53 -40.77 36.98
N ASP A 16 0.31 -40.45 36.56
CA ASP A 16 -0.71 -41.41 36.07
C ASP A 16 -1.85 -40.64 35.39
N GLY A 17 -2.47 -41.27 34.38
CA GLY A 17 -3.11 -40.58 33.25
C GLY A 17 -4.64 -40.43 33.23
N GLN A 18 -5.01 -39.75 32.15
CA GLN A 18 -6.23 -39.84 31.34
C GLN A 18 -7.53 -39.14 31.75
N ASP A 19 -8.03 -38.42 30.73
CA ASP A 19 -9.39 -38.01 30.40
C ASP A 19 -9.96 -36.74 31.07
N ASP A 20 -9.73 -35.59 30.41
CA ASP A 20 -10.76 -34.65 29.94
C ASP A 20 -10.17 -33.24 29.68
N VAL A 21 -9.65 -32.99 28.47
CA VAL A 21 -9.53 -31.61 27.97
C VAL A 21 -10.05 -31.56 26.55
N ALA A 22 -11.28 -31.08 26.43
CA ALA A 22 -11.96 -30.79 25.18
C ALA A 22 -11.16 -29.86 24.27
N GLU A 23 -11.20 -30.16 22.98
CA GLU A 23 -10.75 -29.33 21.86
C GLU A 23 -11.24 -27.88 21.98
N GLY A 24 -10.29 -26.96 22.20
CA GLY A 24 -10.49 -25.53 22.03
C GLY A 24 -10.15 -25.10 20.61
N VAL A 25 -11.16 -25.04 19.75
CA VAL A 25 -11.14 -24.47 18.40
C VAL A 25 -10.42 -23.11 18.37
N ILE A 26 -9.25 -23.00 17.74
CA ILE A 26 -8.66 -21.71 17.35
C ILE A 26 -9.51 -21.16 16.20
N ALA A 27 -10.50 -20.35 16.54
CA ALA A 27 -11.30 -19.63 15.56
C ALA A 27 -10.40 -18.62 14.82
N THR A 28 -10.25 -18.78 13.50
CA THR A 28 -9.67 -17.77 12.63
C THR A 28 -10.47 -16.46 12.76
N HIS A 29 -9.91 -15.48 13.46
CA HIS A 29 -10.56 -14.19 13.68
C HIS A 29 -10.56 -13.39 12.37
N GLN A 30 -11.75 -13.07 11.85
CA GLN A 30 -11.91 -12.18 10.72
C GLN A 30 -11.61 -10.74 11.19
N GLU A 31 -10.59 -10.09 10.61
CA GLU A 31 -10.26 -8.68 10.86
C GLU A 31 -10.67 -7.78 9.68
N LEU A 32 -10.86 -6.49 9.95
CA LEU A 32 -11.08 -5.50 8.89
C LEU A 32 -9.88 -5.47 7.95
N LYS A 33 -10.12 -5.52 6.64
CA LYS A 33 -9.06 -5.38 5.64
C LYS A 33 -8.60 -3.92 5.58
N ARG A 34 -7.37 -3.69 5.07
CA ARG A 34 -6.78 -2.34 4.94
C ARG A 34 -6.72 -1.83 3.49
N PRO A 35 -7.85 -1.56 2.82
CA PRO A 35 -7.84 -1.15 1.40
C PRO A 35 -7.67 0.36 1.21
N LEU A 36 -7.70 1.19 2.26
CA LEU A 36 -7.62 2.65 2.13
C LEU A 36 -6.18 3.10 1.88
N LYS A 37 -5.93 3.60 0.67
CA LYS A 37 -4.64 4.14 0.24
C LYS A 37 -4.34 5.49 0.91
N PRO A 38 -3.06 5.93 0.94
CA PRO A 38 -2.69 7.23 1.49
C PRO A 38 -3.48 8.42 0.93
N ARG A 39 -3.83 8.41 -0.37
CA ARG A 39 -4.65 9.47 -0.99
C ARG A 39 -6.07 9.54 -0.43
N HIS A 40 -6.68 8.40 -0.10
CA HIS A 40 -8.03 8.36 0.45
C HIS A 40 -8.01 8.95 1.86
N ILE A 41 -7.06 8.52 2.70
CA ILE A 41 -6.93 9.02 4.08
C ILE A 41 -6.62 10.53 4.11
N GLN A 42 -5.78 11.03 3.19
CA GLN A 42 -5.50 12.47 3.08
C GLN A 42 -6.72 13.27 2.65
N MET A 43 -7.45 12.83 1.62
CA MET A 43 -8.65 13.55 1.16
C MET A 43 -9.78 13.48 2.18
N ILE A 44 -9.98 12.35 2.86
CA ILE A 44 -10.91 12.22 3.99
C ILE A 44 -10.57 13.24 5.08
N ALA A 45 -9.30 13.39 5.44
CA ALA A 45 -8.87 14.36 6.46
C ALA A 45 -9.00 15.83 6.00
N ILE A 46 -8.79 16.12 4.71
CA ILE A 46 -8.89 17.48 4.15
C ILE A 46 -10.35 17.88 3.88
N GLY A 47 -11.19 17.00 3.35
CA GLY A 47 -12.50 17.37 2.79
C GLY A 47 -13.68 16.52 3.22
N GLY A 48 -13.48 15.35 3.84
CA GLY A 48 -14.56 14.39 4.05
C GLY A 48 -15.68 14.88 4.97
N VAL A 49 -15.34 15.83 5.84
CA VAL A 49 -16.23 16.36 6.89
C VAL A 49 -16.75 17.76 6.56
N ILE A 50 -16.36 18.31 5.41
CA ILE A 50 -17.01 19.51 4.89
C ILE A 50 -18.41 19.08 4.45
N GLY A 51 -19.40 19.37 5.29
CA GLY A 51 -20.79 18.96 5.13
C GLY A 51 -21.74 20.15 5.10
N THR A 52 -23.02 19.88 5.27
CA THR A 52 -24.08 20.89 5.21
C THR A 52 -23.99 21.95 6.31
N GLY A 53 -23.29 21.67 7.42
CA GLY A 53 -23.02 22.65 8.48
C GLY A 53 -22.27 23.91 8.02
N LEU A 54 -21.31 23.79 7.09
CA LEU A 54 -20.60 24.96 6.55
C LEU A 54 -21.47 25.77 5.58
N PHE A 55 -22.28 25.10 4.77
CA PHE A 55 -22.96 25.77 3.66
C PHE A 55 -24.38 26.23 3.98
N LEU A 56 -25.08 25.50 4.84
CA LEU A 56 -26.46 25.76 5.25
C LEU A 56 -26.51 26.27 6.69
N GLY A 57 -25.75 25.65 7.60
CA GLY A 57 -25.70 26.06 9.01
C GLY A 57 -25.19 27.49 9.20
N THR A 58 -24.28 27.95 8.34
CA THR A 58 -23.75 29.33 8.38
C THR A 58 -24.79 30.41 8.14
N ALA A 59 -25.94 30.10 7.51
CA ALA A 59 -27.00 31.07 7.29
C ALA A 59 -27.60 31.54 8.62
N SER A 60 -28.10 30.58 9.42
CA SER A 60 -28.60 30.84 10.77
C SER A 60 -27.52 31.42 11.70
N ASN A 61 -26.25 31.05 11.49
CA ASN A 61 -25.14 31.57 12.30
C ASN A 61 -24.86 33.05 12.00
N LEU A 62 -24.92 33.45 10.72
CA LEU A 62 -24.75 34.84 10.33
C LEU A 62 -25.91 35.69 10.86
N GLU A 63 -27.15 35.22 10.72
CA GLU A 63 -28.36 35.87 11.22
C GLU A 63 -28.28 36.10 12.74
N ASN A 64 -27.89 35.08 13.51
CA ASN A 64 -27.94 35.13 14.97
C ASN A 64 -26.78 35.90 15.63
N SER A 65 -25.61 35.97 15.00
CA SER A 65 -24.41 36.52 15.62
C SER A 65 -23.80 37.72 14.91
N GLY A 66 -24.19 37.98 13.66
CA GLY A 66 -23.52 38.95 12.79
C GLY A 66 -22.14 38.45 12.32
N PRO A 67 -21.48 39.22 11.43
CA PRO A 67 -20.27 38.76 10.76
C PRO A 67 -19.05 38.59 11.69
N ALA A 68 -18.91 39.45 12.71
CA ALA A 68 -17.83 39.32 13.69
C ALA A 68 -18.09 38.18 14.68
N GLY A 69 -19.36 38.01 15.11
CA GLY A 69 -19.78 36.90 15.95
C GLY A 69 -19.56 35.54 15.27
N LEU A 70 -19.88 35.45 13.97
CA LEU A 70 -19.67 34.26 13.15
C LEU A 70 -18.17 33.90 13.07
N LEU A 71 -17.33 34.87 12.69
CA LEU A 71 -15.88 34.64 12.56
C LEU A 71 -15.25 34.23 13.89
N LEU A 72 -15.57 34.93 14.98
CA LEU A 72 -15.00 34.64 16.29
C LEU A 72 -15.37 33.23 16.78
N SER A 73 -16.64 32.84 16.58
CA SER A 73 -17.13 31.50 16.93
C SER A 73 -16.40 30.41 16.16
N TYR A 74 -16.22 30.59 14.84
CA TYR A 74 -15.53 29.62 13.98
C TYR A 74 -14.03 29.53 14.32
N CYS A 75 -13.38 30.64 14.69
CA CYS A 75 -11.99 30.64 15.16
C CYS A 75 -11.81 29.84 16.47
N ILE A 76 -12.71 30.03 17.45
CA ILE A 76 -12.65 29.33 18.74
C ILE A 76 -13.00 27.85 18.58
N MET A 77 -13.98 27.52 17.73
CA MET A 77 -14.31 26.12 17.45
C MET A 77 -13.20 25.41 16.66
N ALA A 78 -12.57 26.11 15.71
CA ALA A 78 -11.41 25.59 14.98
C ALA A 78 -10.21 25.32 15.92
N SER A 79 -9.92 26.19 16.88
CA SER A 79 -8.84 25.97 17.85
C SER A 79 -9.13 24.79 18.78
N LEU A 80 -10.39 24.62 19.20
CA LEU A 80 -10.84 23.44 19.95
C LEU A 80 -10.61 22.16 19.15
N LEU A 81 -11.11 22.11 17.91
CA LEU A 81 -10.96 20.92 17.08
C LEU A 81 -9.49 20.62 16.76
N TYR A 82 -8.67 21.63 16.52
CA TYR A 82 -7.23 21.44 16.34
C TYR A 82 -6.61 20.72 17.55
N SER A 83 -6.97 21.15 18.77
CA SER A 83 -6.55 20.50 20.01
C SER A 83 -6.95 19.03 20.06
N VAL A 84 -8.20 18.71 19.71
CA VAL A 84 -8.72 17.33 19.66
C VAL A 84 -7.92 16.49 18.66
N MET A 85 -7.70 16.99 17.45
CA MET A 85 -7.09 16.20 16.37
C MET A 85 -5.61 15.92 16.58
N VAL A 86 -4.84 16.88 17.11
CA VAL A 86 -3.43 16.59 17.43
C VAL A 86 -3.32 15.64 18.63
N ALA A 87 -4.21 15.76 19.63
CA ALA A 87 -4.28 14.84 20.76
C ALA A 87 -4.64 13.40 20.32
N LEU A 88 -5.67 13.26 19.48
CA LEU A 88 -6.09 11.98 18.91
C LEU A 88 -5.01 11.39 17.99
N GLY A 89 -4.41 12.23 17.15
CA GLY A 89 -3.36 11.85 16.21
C GLY A 89 -2.16 11.20 16.88
N GLU A 90 -1.70 11.74 18.01
CA GLU A 90 -0.57 11.20 18.78
C GLU A 90 -0.87 9.80 19.34
N MET A 91 -2.10 9.57 19.81
CA MET A 91 -2.51 8.27 20.36
C MET A 91 -2.81 7.24 19.26
N ILE A 92 -3.58 7.61 18.23
CA ILE A 92 -4.04 6.66 17.21
C ILE A 92 -2.94 6.24 16.23
N THR A 93 -1.93 7.09 16.02
CA THR A 93 -0.76 6.72 15.21
C THR A 93 0.01 5.58 15.88
N GLU A 94 0.13 5.61 17.20
CA GLU A 94 0.82 4.57 17.95
C GLU A 94 -0.01 3.27 18.01
N TYR A 95 -1.31 3.42 18.26
CA TYR A 95 -2.27 2.34 18.42
C TYR A 95 -3.48 2.48 17.47
N PRO A 96 -3.35 2.08 16.18
CA PRO A 96 -4.43 2.14 15.20
C PRO A 96 -5.44 1.01 15.42
N LEU A 97 -6.32 1.18 16.41
CA LEU A 97 -7.27 0.16 16.84
C LEU A 97 -8.62 0.29 16.11
N PRO A 98 -9.28 -0.83 15.74
CA PRO A 98 -10.68 -0.81 15.32
C PRO A 98 -11.54 -0.14 16.39
N GLY A 99 -12.32 0.89 16.02
CA GLY A 99 -13.06 1.74 16.95
C GLY A 99 -12.36 3.04 17.37
N GLY A 100 -11.15 3.32 16.86
CA GLY A 100 -10.54 4.65 16.94
C GLY A 100 -10.45 5.22 18.36
N GLN A 101 -11.07 6.38 18.60
CA GLN A 101 -11.00 7.08 19.87
C GLN A 101 -11.59 6.34 21.08
N PHE A 102 -12.72 5.65 20.96
CA PHE A 102 -13.32 4.97 22.12
C PHE A 102 -12.59 3.66 22.46
N ALA A 103 -11.92 3.07 21.47
CA ALA A 103 -10.97 1.98 21.67
C ALA A 103 -9.78 2.41 22.54
N LEU A 104 -9.23 3.60 22.26
CA LEU A 104 -8.17 4.21 23.06
C LEU A 104 -8.66 4.55 24.48
N ALA A 105 -9.87 5.09 24.62
CA ALA A 105 -10.47 5.39 25.93
C ALA A 105 -10.65 4.13 26.79
N ASN A 106 -11.11 3.01 26.20
CA ASN A 106 -11.19 1.71 26.88
C ASN A 106 -9.82 1.27 27.44
N ARG A 107 -8.80 1.39 26.59
CA ARG A 107 -7.43 0.93 26.88
C ARG A 107 -6.73 1.80 27.93
N PHE A 108 -6.79 3.12 27.79
CA PHE A 108 -5.98 4.06 28.57
C PHE A 108 -6.71 4.73 29.74
N VAL A 109 -8.04 4.66 29.79
CA VAL A 109 -8.83 5.24 30.87
C VAL A 109 -9.57 4.16 31.64
N SER A 110 -10.56 3.51 31.02
CA SER A 110 -11.45 2.55 31.69
C SER A 110 -12.42 1.90 30.69
N PRO A 111 -12.77 0.61 30.81
CA PRO A 111 -13.75 -0.05 29.94
C PRO A 111 -15.12 0.64 29.90
N GLU A 112 -15.60 1.17 31.02
CA GLU A 112 -16.86 1.90 31.18
C GLU A 112 -16.89 3.11 30.24
N LEU A 113 -15.82 3.90 30.24
CA LEU A 113 -15.71 5.07 29.37
C LEU A 113 -15.66 4.66 27.90
N GLY A 114 -14.93 3.60 27.56
CA GLY A 114 -14.89 3.07 26.19
C GLY A 114 -16.25 2.55 25.71
N PHE A 115 -17.06 1.98 26.60
CA PHE A 115 -18.43 1.56 26.32
C PHE A 115 -19.34 2.77 26.06
N ALA A 116 -19.40 3.70 27.01
CA ALA A 116 -20.27 4.87 26.92
C ALA A 116 -19.91 5.75 25.71
N MET A 117 -18.62 6.00 25.51
CA MET A 117 -18.12 6.79 24.40
C MET A 117 -18.39 6.12 23.05
N GLY A 118 -18.23 4.80 22.94
CA GLY A 118 -18.48 4.10 21.67
C GLY A 118 -19.97 4.08 21.29
N TRP A 119 -20.88 3.86 22.25
CA TRP A 119 -22.33 3.91 21.99
C TRP A 119 -22.82 5.34 21.73
N LEU A 120 -22.30 6.34 22.44
CA LEU A 120 -22.57 7.75 22.14
C LEU A 120 -22.07 8.12 20.74
N TYR A 121 -20.87 7.67 20.37
CA TYR A 121 -20.32 7.95 19.05
C TYR A 121 -21.09 7.23 17.94
N TRP A 122 -21.53 6.00 18.14
CA TRP A 122 -22.44 5.33 17.21
C TRP A 122 -23.76 6.09 17.07
N PHE A 123 -24.39 6.46 18.20
CA PHE A 123 -25.63 7.24 18.23
C PHE A 123 -25.50 8.56 17.49
N ASN A 124 -24.41 9.30 17.71
CA ASN A 124 -24.10 10.52 16.99
C ASN A 124 -24.17 10.32 15.47
N ASN A 125 -23.44 9.34 14.95
CA ASN A 125 -23.30 9.14 13.50
C ASN A 125 -24.60 8.64 12.83
N ILE A 126 -25.45 7.88 13.53
CA ILE A 126 -26.77 7.51 12.97
C ILE A 126 -27.77 8.66 12.97
N VAL A 127 -27.52 9.72 13.75
CA VAL A 127 -28.32 10.96 13.81
C VAL A 127 -27.83 12.00 12.80
N VAL A 128 -26.51 12.09 12.59
CA VAL A 128 -25.93 13.03 11.60
C VAL A 128 -26.42 12.71 10.19
N LEU A 129 -26.48 11.43 9.81
CA LEU A 129 -26.94 11.03 8.48
C LEU A 129 -28.33 11.61 8.14
N PRO A 130 -29.39 11.44 8.96
CA PRO A 130 -30.65 12.15 8.78
C PRO A 130 -30.54 13.67 8.69
N ALA A 131 -29.62 14.31 9.42
CA ALA A 131 -29.39 15.75 9.31
C ALA A 131 -28.88 16.11 7.90
N GLU A 132 -27.87 15.40 7.40
CA GLU A 132 -27.28 15.66 6.08
C GLU A 132 -28.29 15.45 4.94
N ILE A 133 -29.13 14.41 5.04
CA ILE A 133 -30.18 14.14 4.04
C ILE A 133 -31.31 15.18 4.13
N SER A 134 -31.65 15.66 5.32
CA SER A 134 -32.61 16.76 5.50
C SER A 134 -32.10 18.06 4.90
N ALA A 135 -30.82 18.37 5.08
CA ALA A 135 -30.18 19.51 4.45
C ALA A 135 -30.07 19.36 2.91
N ALA A 136 -29.83 18.15 2.39
CA ALA A 136 -29.90 17.89 0.96
C ALA A 136 -31.28 18.21 0.38
N ALA A 137 -32.37 17.83 1.07
CA ALA A 137 -33.72 18.18 0.67
C ALA A 137 -33.95 19.70 0.65
N VAL A 138 -33.38 20.43 1.62
CA VAL A 138 -33.38 21.90 1.65
C VAL A 138 -32.63 22.50 0.44
N LEU A 139 -31.51 21.92 0.02
CA LEU A 139 -30.77 22.40 -1.14
C LEU A 139 -31.54 22.15 -2.44
N VAL A 140 -32.22 21.01 -2.58
CA VAL A 140 -33.00 20.67 -3.78
C VAL A 140 -34.21 21.59 -3.98
N SER A 141 -34.77 22.15 -2.90
CA SER A 141 -35.89 23.10 -2.99
C SER A 141 -35.53 24.37 -3.76
N TYR A 142 -34.24 24.64 -4.00
CA TYR A 142 -33.79 25.72 -4.88
C TYR A 142 -34.30 25.58 -6.32
N TRP A 143 -34.28 24.37 -6.90
CA TRP A 143 -34.77 24.13 -8.26
C TRP A 143 -36.25 23.72 -8.30
N THR A 144 -36.73 23.15 -7.21
CA THR A 144 -38.10 22.65 -7.08
C THR A 144 -38.74 23.27 -5.84
N PRO A 145 -39.16 24.54 -5.90
CA PRO A 145 -39.90 25.15 -4.81
C PRO A 145 -41.20 24.36 -4.65
N ALA A 146 -41.30 23.54 -3.61
CA ALA A 146 -42.44 22.66 -3.35
C ALA A 146 -43.78 23.40 -3.09
N SER A 147 -43.81 24.71 -3.35
CA SER A 147 -44.88 25.66 -3.05
C SER A 147 -45.31 26.50 -4.27
N ASP A 148 -44.85 26.22 -5.49
CA ASP A 148 -45.28 26.94 -6.69
C ASP A 148 -46.19 26.08 -7.59
N PRO A 149 -47.53 26.28 -7.57
CA PRO A 149 -48.50 25.50 -8.35
C PRO A 149 -48.30 25.60 -9.88
N GLY A 150 -47.52 26.58 -10.36
CA GLY A 150 -47.25 26.84 -11.77
C GLY A 150 -45.88 26.37 -12.28
N SER A 151 -45.01 25.84 -11.42
CA SER A 151 -43.71 25.32 -11.87
C SER A 151 -43.91 24.02 -12.65
N ALA A 152 -43.40 23.98 -13.89
CA ALA A 152 -43.58 22.89 -14.83
C ALA A 152 -42.98 21.57 -14.33
N CYS A 153 -43.70 20.87 -13.46
CA CYS A 153 -43.47 19.47 -13.11
C CYS A 153 -44.26 18.60 -14.09
N THR A 154 -43.86 18.59 -15.36
CA THR A 154 -44.53 17.83 -16.44
C THR A 154 -44.32 16.31 -16.34
N THR A 155 -43.62 15.82 -15.30
CA THR A 155 -43.24 14.41 -15.11
C THR A 155 -43.62 13.79 -13.74
N GLY A 156 -44.35 14.48 -12.87
CA GLY A 156 -44.91 13.87 -11.64
C GLY A 156 -43.90 13.55 -10.52
N ILE A 157 -42.71 14.13 -10.55
CA ILE A 157 -41.58 13.82 -9.66
C ILE A 157 -41.19 15.10 -8.86
N CYS A 158 -41.94 15.44 -7.80
CA CYS A 158 -41.77 16.72 -7.06
C CYS A 158 -42.04 16.64 -5.54
N SER A 159 -41.68 15.55 -4.85
CA SER A 159 -41.82 15.43 -3.38
C SER A 159 -40.46 15.33 -2.67
N ASN A 160 -40.30 16.04 -1.54
CA ASN A 160 -39.12 15.91 -0.65
C ASN A 160 -38.86 14.45 -0.27
N ALA A 161 -39.92 13.64 -0.09
CA ALA A 161 -39.83 12.23 0.23
C ALA A 161 -39.02 11.44 -0.81
N MET A 162 -39.23 11.74 -2.09
CA MET A 162 -38.57 11.03 -3.18
C MET A 162 -37.08 11.41 -3.27
N TRP A 163 -36.75 12.69 -3.09
CA TRP A 163 -35.36 13.12 -3.03
C TRP A 163 -34.64 12.51 -1.82
N VAL A 164 -35.27 12.48 -0.64
CA VAL A 164 -34.76 11.75 0.53
C VAL A 164 -34.53 10.28 0.20
N GLY A 165 -35.49 9.60 -0.45
CA GLY A 165 -35.36 8.20 -0.86
C GLY A 165 -34.19 7.96 -1.82
N LEU A 166 -34.05 8.78 -2.87
CA LEU A 166 -32.93 8.72 -3.80
C LEU A 166 -31.59 8.92 -3.08
N MET A 167 -31.54 9.91 -2.16
CA MET A 167 -30.38 10.24 -1.32
C MET A 167 -29.94 9.04 -0.46
N LEU A 168 -30.90 8.36 0.15
CA LEU A 168 -30.59 7.16 0.91
C LEU A 168 -30.11 6.01 0.02
N ILE A 169 -30.70 5.80 -1.16
CA ILE A 169 -30.33 4.70 -2.05
C ILE A 169 -28.85 4.76 -2.43
N VAL A 170 -28.31 5.91 -2.87
CA VAL A 170 -26.88 5.93 -3.24
C VAL A 170 -25.95 5.95 -2.02
N VAL A 171 -26.35 6.53 -0.87
CA VAL A 171 -25.58 6.38 0.39
C VAL A 171 -25.44 4.91 0.77
N LEU A 172 -26.53 4.15 0.70
CA LEU A 172 -26.56 2.71 0.96
C LEU A 172 -25.73 1.95 -0.08
N ALA A 173 -25.93 2.23 -1.37
CA ALA A 173 -25.21 1.56 -2.45
C ALA A 173 -23.69 1.71 -2.30
N ILE A 174 -23.19 2.92 -2.04
CA ILE A 174 -21.76 3.19 -1.83
C ILE A 174 -21.22 2.40 -0.63
N ASN A 175 -21.95 2.41 0.50
CA ASN A 175 -21.51 1.73 1.71
C ASN A 175 -21.55 0.19 1.61
N PHE A 176 -22.55 -0.37 0.91
CA PHE A 176 -22.63 -1.81 0.66
C PHE A 176 -21.67 -2.29 -0.44
N ALA A 177 -21.18 -1.41 -1.31
CA ALA A 177 -20.18 -1.73 -2.32
C ALA A 177 -18.77 -1.98 -1.73
N GLY A 178 -18.55 -1.64 -0.45
CA GLY A 178 -17.34 -1.97 0.31
C GLY A 178 -16.40 -0.79 0.55
N THR A 179 -15.48 -0.93 1.52
CA THR A 179 -14.55 0.14 1.95
C THR A 179 -13.74 0.75 0.80
N ARG A 180 -13.39 -0.05 -0.22
CA ARG A 180 -12.66 0.45 -1.40
C ARG A 180 -13.49 1.44 -2.20
N VAL A 181 -14.75 1.11 -2.49
CA VAL A 181 -15.64 1.97 -3.27
C VAL A 181 -15.95 3.24 -2.50
N PHE A 182 -16.25 3.13 -1.20
CA PHE A 182 -16.37 4.28 -0.31
C PHE A 182 -15.15 5.21 -0.42
N GLY A 183 -13.92 4.68 -0.33
CA GLY A 183 -12.70 5.50 -0.41
C GLY A 183 -12.50 6.22 -1.75
N GLU A 184 -12.94 5.62 -2.87
CA GLU A 184 -12.88 6.25 -4.20
C GLU A 184 -13.96 7.32 -4.37
N CYS A 185 -15.21 7.03 -4.00
CA CYS A 185 -16.30 8.01 -4.02
C CYS A 185 -15.97 9.23 -3.16
N GLU A 186 -15.46 8.98 -1.96
CA GLU A 186 -15.12 10.03 -1.02
C GLU A 186 -13.95 10.89 -1.51
N PHE A 187 -12.96 10.30 -2.19
CA PHE A 187 -11.87 11.05 -2.83
C PHE A 187 -12.41 12.07 -3.85
N TRP A 188 -13.35 11.66 -4.71
CA TRP A 188 -13.96 12.53 -5.72
C TRP A 188 -14.91 13.57 -5.10
N PHE A 189 -15.79 13.17 -4.18
CA PHE A 189 -16.65 14.11 -3.50
C PHE A 189 -15.86 15.17 -2.73
N CYS A 190 -14.79 14.79 -2.03
CA CYS A 190 -13.89 15.73 -1.37
C CYS A 190 -13.21 16.68 -2.35
N SER A 191 -12.80 16.18 -3.52
CA SER A 191 -12.17 17.02 -4.55
C SER A 191 -13.13 18.09 -5.06
N ILE A 192 -14.40 17.72 -5.31
CA ILE A 192 -15.45 18.67 -5.69
C ILE A 192 -15.64 19.71 -4.58
N LYS A 193 -15.80 19.28 -3.32
CA LYS A 193 -15.95 20.20 -2.16
C LYS A 193 -14.82 21.22 -2.07
N VAL A 194 -13.57 20.76 -2.16
CA VAL A 194 -12.38 21.63 -2.08
C VAL A 194 -12.38 22.66 -3.19
N ILE A 195 -12.62 22.24 -4.44
CA ILE A 195 -12.68 23.14 -5.60
C ILE A 195 -13.82 24.15 -5.44
N THR A 196 -15.00 23.69 -5.01
CA THR A 196 -16.17 24.54 -4.80
C THR A 196 -15.90 25.60 -3.74
N VAL A 197 -15.33 25.26 -2.57
CA VAL A 197 -15.07 26.26 -1.53
C VAL A 197 -14.01 27.27 -1.96
N ILE A 198 -12.93 26.83 -2.64
CA ILE A 198 -11.93 27.75 -3.19
C ILE A 198 -12.57 28.70 -4.21
N GLY A 199 -13.40 28.17 -5.12
CA GLY A 199 -14.15 28.96 -6.08
C GLY A 199 -15.07 29.98 -5.40
N LEU A 200 -15.81 29.56 -4.37
CA LEU A 200 -16.70 30.42 -3.58
C LEU A 200 -15.95 31.54 -2.84
N ILE A 201 -14.76 31.27 -2.32
CA ILE A 201 -13.89 32.28 -1.70
C ILE A 201 -13.45 33.31 -2.74
N ILE A 202 -12.97 32.85 -3.91
CA ILE A 202 -12.52 33.74 -5.00
C ILE A 202 -13.69 34.59 -5.51
N THR A 203 -14.82 33.95 -5.83
CA THR A 203 -16.05 34.64 -6.22
C THR A 203 -16.48 35.65 -5.15
N GLY A 204 -16.37 35.28 -3.88
CA GLY A 204 -16.69 36.16 -2.77
C GLY A 204 -15.82 37.42 -2.73
N VAL A 205 -14.51 37.26 -2.93
CA VAL A 205 -13.57 38.39 -3.03
C VAL A 205 -13.91 39.29 -4.22
N ILE A 206 -14.20 38.71 -5.38
CA ILE A 206 -14.56 39.46 -6.60
C ILE A 206 -15.85 40.26 -6.40
N ILE A 207 -16.91 39.63 -5.89
CA ILE A 207 -18.19 40.30 -5.62
C ILE A 207 -17.98 41.42 -4.60
N THR A 208 -17.24 41.16 -3.53
CA THR A 208 -16.96 42.16 -2.48
C THR A 208 -16.20 43.36 -3.04
N ALA A 209 -15.29 43.15 -4.00
CA ALA A 209 -14.52 44.18 -4.67
C ALA A 209 -15.30 44.94 -5.78
N GLY A 210 -16.54 44.56 -6.06
CA GLY A 210 -17.39 45.20 -7.08
C GLY A 210 -17.27 44.62 -8.48
N GLY A 211 -16.68 43.44 -8.64
CA GLY A 211 -16.59 42.72 -9.91
C GLY A 211 -17.86 41.96 -10.32
N GLY A 212 -18.99 42.17 -9.62
CA GLY A 212 -20.29 41.62 -9.99
C GLY A 212 -20.93 42.36 -11.18
N PRO A 213 -21.90 41.74 -11.88
CA PRO A 213 -22.69 42.39 -12.94
C PRO A 213 -23.33 43.72 -12.55
N ASP A 214 -23.64 43.92 -11.27
CA ASP A 214 -24.20 45.16 -10.74
C ASP A 214 -23.15 46.28 -10.53
N GLY A 215 -21.86 45.97 -10.64
CA GLY A 215 -20.72 46.89 -10.50
C GLY A 215 -20.55 47.46 -9.09
N ARG A 216 -21.23 46.91 -8.07
CA ARG A 216 -21.29 47.51 -6.73
C ARG A 216 -20.29 46.84 -5.78
N ALA A 217 -19.30 47.60 -5.32
CA ALA A 217 -18.43 47.13 -4.24
C ALA A 217 -19.19 47.05 -2.91
N ILE A 218 -19.10 45.89 -2.24
CA ILE A 218 -19.68 45.66 -0.91
C ILE A 218 -18.69 46.08 0.18
N GLY A 219 -17.43 45.66 0.07
CA GLY A 219 -16.42 45.86 1.12
C GLY A 219 -16.88 45.34 2.49
N PHE A 220 -16.66 46.13 3.54
CA PHE A 220 -17.08 45.83 4.91
C PHE A 220 -18.48 46.37 5.27
N ARG A 221 -19.35 46.62 4.28
CA ARG A 221 -20.68 47.23 4.51
C ARG A 221 -21.50 46.49 5.58
N TYR A 222 -21.61 45.16 5.47
CA TYR A 222 -22.43 44.37 6.41
C TYR A 222 -21.78 44.21 7.79
N TRP A 223 -20.45 44.36 7.89
CA TRP A 223 -19.77 44.50 9.18
C TRP A 223 -20.16 45.81 9.87
N ASN A 224 -20.31 46.89 9.11
CA ASN A 224 -20.72 48.18 9.64
C ASN A 224 -22.22 48.25 9.95
N GLU A 225 -23.07 47.48 9.25
CA GLU A 225 -24.53 47.45 9.44
C GLU A 225 -24.93 47.22 10.91
N THR A 226 -24.26 46.29 11.58
CA THR A 226 -24.56 45.91 12.98
C THR A 226 -23.43 46.25 13.96
N GLY A 227 -22.34 46.86 13.49
CA GLY A 227 -21.08 46.97 14.23
C GLY A 227 -20.42 45.60 14.47
N GLY A 228 -20.65 44.65 13.57
CA GLY A 228 -20.13 43.29 13.56
C GLY A 228 -20.97 42.26 14.32
N PHE A 229 -21.88 42.68 15.20
CA PHE A 229 -22.63 41.78 16.08
C PHE A 229 -24.13 42.07 16.10
N VAL A 230 -24.95 41.02 16.00
CA VAL A 230 -26.42 41.10 16.07
C VAL A 230 -26.92 41.03 17.52
N GLN A 231 -28.06 41.67 17.80
CA GLN A 231 -28.79 41.54 19.06
C GLN A 231 -29.62 40.26 19.07
N TYR A 232 -29.11 39.20 19.70
CA TYR A 232 -29.75 37.89 19.70
C TYR A 232 -31.14 37.91 20.36
N SER A 233 -32.13 37.35 19.67
CA SER A 233 -33.54 37.25 20.11
C SER A 233 -34.12 38.54 20.70
N GLY A 234 -33.76 39.71 20.16
CA GLY A 234 -34.29 41.00 20.62
C GLY A 234 -33.78 41.46 22.00
N ILE A 235 -32.79 40.77 22.59
CA ILE A 235 -32.13 41.20 23.83
C ILE A 235 -31.12 42.31 23.47
N ALA A 236 -31.28 43.51 24.03
CA ALA A 236 -30.41 44.64 23.70
C ALA A 236 -29.04 44.61 24.43
N GLY A 237 -28.08 45.37 23.89
CA GLY A 237 -26.81 45.69 24.54
C GLY A 237 -25.70 44.65 24.37
N ALA A 238 -24.74 44.61 25.29
CA ALA A 238 -23.62 43.67 25.24
C ALA A 238 -24.07 42.21 25.47
N LYS A 239 -25.14 42.02 26.26
CA LYS A 239 -25.73 40.71 26.56
C LYS A 239 -26.25 40.04 25.28
N GLY A 240 -27.06 40.72 24.48
CA GLY A 240 -27.58 40.18 23.22
C GLY A 240 -26.48 39.78 22.25
N ARG A 241 -25.47 40.62 22.09
CA ARG A 241 -24.29 40.34 21.23
C ARG A 241 -23.49 39.13 21.70
N PHE A 242 -23.25 39.02 23.01
CA PHE A 242 -22.56 37.87 23.60
C PHE A 242 -23.36 36.58 23.40
N LEU A 243 -24.67 36.59 23.65
CA LEU A 243 -25.54 35.43 23.46
C LEU A 243 -25.60 35.01 21.97
N GLY A 244 -25.60 35.98 21.05
CA GLY A 244 -25.52 35.70 19.61
C GLY A 244 -24.23 34.98 19.23
N PHE A 245 -23.07 35.53 19.61
CA PHE A 245 -21.79 34.85 19.47
C PHE A 245 -21.79 33.45 20.11
N PHE A 246 -22.28 33.34 21.34
CA PHE A 246 -22.24 32.09 22.09
C PHE A 246 -23.16 31.01 21.50
N SER A 247 -24.34 31.39 20.98
CA SER A 247 -25.23 30.49 20.23
C SER A 247 -24.53 29.89 19.02
N VAL A 248 -23.75 30.71 18.30
CA VAL A 248 -23.01 30.27 17.12
C VAL A 248 -21.78 29.46 17.48
N LEU A 249 -21.14 29.73 18.61
CA LEU A 249 -20.09 28.85 19.11
C LEU A 249 -20.62 27.42 19.33
N ILE A 250 -21.85 27.26 19.83
CA ILE A 250 -22.49 25.96 20.02
C ILE A 250 -22.86 25.32 18.68
N SER A 251 -23.61 26.03 17.82
CA SER A 251 -24.09 25.48 16.55
C SER A 251 -22.96 25.22 15.54
N ALA A 252 -21.86 25.99 15.60
CA ALA A 252 -20.68 25.76 14.78
C ALA A 252 -20.05 24.38 15.05
N ALA A 253 -20.22 23.81 16.26
CA ALA A 253 -19.71 22.47 16.57
C ALA A 253 -20.16 21.43 15.53
N PHE A 254 -21.43 21.48 15.11
CA PHE A 254 -21.96 20.61 14.05
C PHE A 254 -21.12 20.64 12.77
N ALA A 255 -20.67 21.82 12.34
CA ALA A 255 -19.89 21.96 11.12
C ALA A 255 -18.50 21.30 11.21
N PHE A 256 -17.96 21.10 12.42
CA PHE A 256 -16.61 20.60 12.67
C PHE A 256 -16.56 19.12 13.12
N ILE A 257 -17.67 18.59 13.65
CA ILE A 257 -17.83 17.18 14.07
C ILE A 257 -17.62 16.22 12.90
N GLY A 258 -17.01 15.07 13.17
CA GLY A 258 -16.75 14.03 12.17
C GLY A 258 -15.28 13.97 11.72
N THR A 259 -14.46 14.95 12.09
CA THR A 259 -13.02 15.00 11.73
C THR A 259 -12.23 13.80 12.25
N GLU A 260 -12.65 13.28 13.40
CA GLU A 260 -12.18 12.04 14.00
C GLU A 260 -12.40 10.79 13.13
N ILE A 261 -13.10 10.87 12.00
CA ILE A 261 -13.17 9.79 10.99
C ILE A 261 -11.78 9.28 10.60
N THR A 262 -10.76 10.15 10.61
CA THR A 262 -9.36 9.76 10.34
C THR A 262 -8.86 8.68 11.30
N ALA A 263 -9.32 8.70 12.57
CA ALA A 263 -8.95 7.69 13.57
C ALA A 263 -9.73 6.37 13.40
N ILE A 264 -10.96 6.43 12.89
CA ILE A 264 -11.74 5.23 12.54
C ILE A 264 -11.14 4.56 11.29
N ALA A 265 -10.85 5.38 10.26
CA ALA A 265 -10.24 4.94 9.02
C ALA A 265 -8.79 4.44 9.21
N ALA A 266 -8.10 4.85 10.27
CA ALA A 266 -6.75 4.38 10.60
C ALA A 266 -6.65 2.85 10.73
N ALA A 267 -7.73 2.18 11.18
CA ALA A 267 -7.77 0.72 11.29
C ALA A 267 -7.79 0.02 9.92
N GLU A 268 -8.30 0.70 8.88
CA GLU A 268 -8.41 0.22 7.49
C GLU A 268 -7.39 0.91 6.55
N ALA A 269 -6.46 1.70 7.10
CA ALA A 269 -5.45 2.45 6.35
C ALA A 269 -4.19 1.62 6.07
N ASP A 270 -3.62 1.80 4.88
CA ASP A 270 -2.29 1.27 4.55
C ASP A 270 -1.18 2.05 5.28
N ASN A 271 -0.35 1.33 6.04
CA ASN A 271 0.72 1.85 6.88
C ASN A 271 0.30 3.05 7.79
N PRO A 272 -0.58 2.83 8.80
CA PRO A 272 -1.16 3.90 9.59
C PRO A 272 -0.12 4.76 10.34
N ARG A 273 1.01 4.19 10.75
CA ARG A 273 2.12 4.90 11.41
C ARG A 273 2.76 6.00 10.55
N LYS A 274 2.63 5.93 9.21
CA LYS A 274 3.11 6.97 8.29
C LYS A 274 1.96 7.78 7.69
N THR A 275 0.85 7.12 7.36
CA THR A 275 -0.28 7.73 6.66
C THR A 275 -1.09 8.66 7.56
N VAL A 276 -1.39 8.23 8.79
CA VAL A 276 -2.22 9.02 9.72
C VAL A 276 -1.52 10.32 10.15
N PRO A 277 -0.22 10.37 10.50
CA PRO A 277 0.45 11.63 10.85
C PRO A 277 0.43 12.68 9.75
N ARG A 278 0.52 12.27 8.47
CA ARG A 278 0.43 13.19 7.34
C ARG A 278 -0.97 13.79 7.24
N ALA A 279 -2.00 12.97 7.42
CA ALA A 279 -3.39 13.40 7.42
C ALA A 279 -3.71 14.34 8.60
N ILE A 280 -3.21 14.05 9.81
CA ILE A 280 -3.38 14.95 10.97
C ILE A 280 -2.70 16.30 10.72
N LYS A 281 -1.50 16.31 10.12
CA LYS A 281 -0.79 17.54 9.79
C LYS A 281 -1.46 18.38 8.70
N SER A 282 -2.37 17.83 7.89
CA SER A 282 -3.13 18.62 6.91
C SER A 282 -4.44 19.20 7.45
N VAL A 283 -4.88 18.80 8.66
CA VAL A 283 -6.16 19.27 9.25
C VAL A 283 -6.23 20.79 9.37
N TRP A 284 -5.11 21.47 9.71
CA TRP A 284 -5.11 22.93 9.85
C TRP A 284 -5.49 23.67 8.55
N ILE A 285 -5.14 23.09 7.39
CA ILE A 285 -5.51 23.65 6.07
C ILE A 285 -7.02 23.77 6.03
N ARG A 286 -7.71 22.70 6.42
CA ARG A 286 -9.16 22.67 6.40
C ARG A 286 -9.80 23.63 7.39
N LEU A 287 -9.26 23.71 8.61
CA LEU A 287 -9.76 24.63 9.66
C LEU A 287 -9.65 26.10 9.23
N VAL A 288 -8.52 26.50 8.65
CA VAL A 288 -8.29 27.88 8.26
C VAL A 288 -8.99 28.20 6.94
N LEU A 289 -8.76 27.40 5.89
CA LEU A 289 -9.24 27.68 4.54
C LEU A 289 -10.75 27.52 4.40
N PHE A 290 -11.34 26.41 4.88
CA PHE A 290 -12.74 26.12 4.60
C PHE A 290 -13.70 26.56 5.70
N TYR A 291 -13.24 26.76 6.94
CA TYR A 291 -14.12 27.23 8.01
C TYR A 291 -13.89 28.70 8.32
N VAL A 292 -12.69 29.08 8.78
CA VAL A 292 -12.41 30.46 9.22
C VAL A 292 -12.50 31.44 8.05
N LEU A 293 -11.83 31.16 6.93
CA LEU A 293 -11.84 32.05 5.77
C LEU A 293 -13.23 32.09 5.11
N SER A 294 -13.92 30.95 4.97
CA SER A 294 -15.29 30.96 4.46
C SER A 294 -16.25 31.75 5.36
N ALA A 295 -16.16 31.62 6.69
CA ALA A 295 -16.94 32.42 7.63
C ALA A 295 -16.66 33.92 7.48
N PHE A 296 -15.39 34.30 7.33
CA PHE A 296 -15.00 35.68 7.05
C PHE A 296 -15.62 36.21 5.75
N ILE A 297 -15.49 35.46 4.65
CA ILE A 297 -16.04 35.83 3.34
C ILE A 297 -17.57 35.92 3.39
N ILE A 298 -18.26 34.96 4.01
CA ILE A 298 -19.72 35.01 4.21
C ILE A 298 -20.14 36.31 4.91
N GLY A 299 -19.41 36.70 5.97
CA GLY A 299 -19.69 37.94 6.70
C GLY A 299 -19.47 39.22 5.88
N LEU A 300 -18.69 39.16 4.79
CA LEU A 300 -18.55 40.28 3.84
C LEU A 300 -19.66 40.32 2.79
N LEU A 301 -20.24 39.16 2.46
CA LEU A 301 -21.05 38.99 1.27
C LEU A 301 -22.55 39.19 1.47
N VAL A 302 -23.07 38.88 2.66
CA VAL A 302 -24.51 38.87 2.92
C VAL A 302 -24.82 39.68 4.18
N SER A 303 -25.91 40.44 4.14
CA SER A 303 -26.43 41.13 5.31
C SER A 303 -26.96 40.09 6.33
N PRO A 304 -26.65 40.22 7.62
CA PRO A 304 -27.26 39.36 8.65
C PRO A 304 -28.79 39.54 8.76
N SER A 305 -29.35 40.59 8.14
CA SER A 305 -30.78 40.88 8.10
C SER A 305 -31.47 40.36 6.83
N ASP A 306 -30.77 39.63 5.95
CA ASP A 306 -31.35 39.13 4.70
C ASP A 306 -32.38 38.03 4.99
N PRO A 307 -33.65 38.18 4.56
CA PRO A 307 -34.72 37.23 4.86
C PRO A 307 -34.48 35.83 4.25
N SER A 308 -33.61 35.72 3.25
CA SER A 308 -33.25 34.45 2.61
C SER A 308 -32.37 33.56 3.51
N LEU A 309 -31.79 34.12 4.57
CA LEU A 309 -31.04 33.34 5.57
C LEU A 309 -31.94 32.43 6.41
N ASN A 310 -33.24 32.74 6.50
CA ASN A 310 -34.19 31.95 7.26
C ASN A 310 -34.42 30.58 6.60
N LEU A 311 -34.01 29.53 7.31
CA LEU A 311 -34.09 28.14 6.87
C LEU A 311 -35.52 27.58 6.75
N GLU A 312 -36.53 28.29 7.22
CA GLU A 312 -37.95 27.93 7.09
C GLU A 312 -38.59 28.47 5.80
N SER A 313 -37.97 29.44 5.13
CA SER A 313 -38.41 30.01 3.84
C SER A 313 -37.95 29.19 2.61
N THR A 314 -38.45 29.42 1.38
CA THR A 314 -38.28 28.49 0.23
C THR A 314 -37.34 28.90 -0.92
N ALA A 315 -36.60 30.03 -0.89
CA ALA A 315 -36.03 30.57 -2.15
C ALA A 315 -34.49 30.48 -2.38
N ALA A 316 -33.62 30.48 -1.36
CA ALA A 316 -32.17 30.20 -1.47
C ALA A 316 -31.54 30.26 -0.07
N LYS A 317 -30.94 29.17 0.43
CA LYS A 317 -30.63 29.06 1.87
C LYS A 317 -29.14 29.09 2.24
N SER A 318 -28.23 28.99 1.27
CA SER A 318 -26.79 29.09 1.53
C SER A 318 -26.30 30.54 1.36
N PRO A 319 -25.51 31.11 2.29
CA PRO A 319 -25.05 32.50 2.17
C PRO A 319 -24.25 32.76 0.89
N PHE A 320 -23.46 31.79 0.42
CA PHE A 320 -22.76 31.91 -0.84
C PHE A 320 -23.70 31.99 -2.05
N VAL A 321 -24.76 31.17 -2.06
CA VAL A 321 -25.77 31.18 -3.14
C VAL A 321 -26.57 32.49 -3.11
N ILE A 322 -26.93 32.97 -1.92
CA ILE A 322 -27.59 34.27 -1.71
C ILE A 322 -26.72 35.40 -2.27
N ALA A 323 -25.44 35.44 -1.92
CA ALA A 323 -24.51 36.47 -2.39
C ALA A 323 -24.39 36.52 -3.92
N ILE A 324 -24.27 35.36 -4.57
CA ILE A 324 -24.12 35.25 -6.03
C ILE A 324 -25.41 35.70 -6.73
N LYS A 325 -26.58 35.35 -6.18
CA LYS A 325 -27.89 35.79 -6.68
C LYS A 325 -28.06 37.30 -6.51
N ASN A 326 -27.70 37.85 -5.34
CA ASN A 326 -27.76 39.28 -5.04
C ASN A 326 -26.82 40.09 -5.96
N ALA A 327 -25.69 39.52 -6.38
CA ALA A 327 -24.79 40.12 -7.37
C ALA A 327 -25.32 40.06 -8.82
N GLY A 328 -26.45 39.40 -9.09
CA GLY A 328 -27.05 39.30 -10.43
C GLY A 328 -26.41 38.25 -11.34
N ILE A 329 -25.64 37.30 -10.80
CA ILE A 329 -25.01 36.24 -11.59
C ILE A 329 -26.01 35.09 -11.80
N SER A 330 -26.34 34.78 -13.06
CA SER A 330 -27.48 33.92 -13.40
C SER A 330 -27.23 32.41 -13.27
N VAL A 331 -26.09 31.90 -13.76
CA VAL A 331 -25.86 30.44 -13.86
C VAL A 331 -25.14 29.86 -12.62
N LEU A 332 -24.22 30.63 -12.05
CA LEU A 332 -23.35 30.17 -10.96
C LEU A 332 -24.08 29.68 -9.70
N PRO A 333 -25.21 30.29 -9.24
CA PRO A 333 -25.97 29.78 -8.10
C PRO A 333 -26.39 28.31 -8.25
N SER A 334 -26.82 27.91 -9.45
CA SER A 334 -27.24 26.54 -9.76
C SER A 334 -26.06 25.56 -9.68
N ILE A 335 -24.91 25.93 -10.26
CA ILE A 335 -23.68 25.11 -10.21
C ILE A 335 -23.22 24.91 -8.77
N VAL A 336 -23.19 25.99 -7.99
CA VAL A 336 -22.81 25.94 -6.58
C VAL A 336 -23.76 25.03 -5.82
N ASN A 337 -25.07 25.23 -5.95
CA ASN A 337 -26.07 24.44 -5.23
C ASN A 337 -26.00 22.94 -5.58
N ALA A 338 -25.69 22.58 -6.83
CA ALA A 338 -25.44 21.19 -7.24
C ALA A 338 -24.17 20.62 -6.58
N ALA A 339 -23.10 21.40 -6.49
CA ALA A 339 -21.90 20.98 -5.77
C ALA A 339 -22.16 20.81 -4.26
N LEU A 340 -22.95 21.69 -3.64
CA LEU A 340 -23.36 21.57 -2.24
C LEU A 340 -24.15 20.28 -1.98
N LEU A 341 -24.97 19.83 -2.93
CA LEU A 341 -25.71 18.58 -2.83
C LEU A 341 -24.79 17.36 -2.77
N THR A 342 -23.73 17.34 -3.59
CA THR A 342 -22.70 16.28 -3.51
C THR A 342 -21.96 16.33 -2.17
N SER A 343 -21.88 17.51 -1.54
CA SER A 343 -21.30 17.66 -0.20
C SER A 343 -22.10 16.93 0.87
N ALA A 344 -23.43 17.07 0.84
CA ALA A 344 -24.36 16.38 1.74
C ALA A 344 -24.29 14.86 1.53
N TRP A 345 -24.18 14.40 0.27
CA TRP A 345 -24.07 12.97 -0.06
C TRP A 345 -22.86 12.32 0.56
N SER A 346 -21.71 12.99 0.43
CA SER A 346 -20.44 12.53 0.96
C SER A 346 -20.44 12.49 2.48
N ALA A 347 -20.98 13.52 3.14
CA ALA A 347 -21.13 13.52 4.60
C ALA A 347 -21.99 12.34 5.07
N GLY A 348 -23.17 12.12 4.46
CA GLY A 348 -24.02 10.98 4.79
C GLY A 348 -23.36 9.60 4.52
N CYS A 349 -22.57 9.49 3.44
CA CYS A 349 -21.77 8.29 3.19
C CYS A 349 -20.74 8.04 4.30
N ALA A 350 -20.05 9.09 4.74
CA ALA A 350 -19.07 9.05 5.80
C ALA A 350 -19.70 8.68 7.16
N ASP A 351 -20.89 9.19 7.47
CA ASP A 351 -21.62 8.87 8.70
C ASP A 351 -22.01 7.39 8.79
N LEU A 352 -22.52 6.82 7.69
CA LEU A 352 -22.84 5.39 7.63
C LEU A 352 -21.57 4.51 7.68
N PHE A 353 -20.49 4.98 7.06
CA PHE A 353 -19.18 4.35 7.17
C PHE A 353 -18.71 4.34 8.64
N VAL A 354 -18.74 5.49 9.32
CA VAL A 354 -18.25 5.63 10.70
C VAL A 354 -19.12 4.83 11.68
N SER A 355 -20.45 4.94 11.60
CA SER A 355 -21.36 4.24 12.51
C SER A 355 -21.18 2.71 12.44
N SER A 356 -21.08 2.14 11.24
CA SER A 356 -20.85 0.69 11.08
C SER A 356 -19.50 0.22 11.66
N ARG A 357 -18.40 0.99 11.50
CA ARG A 357 -17.10 0.67 12.12
C ARG A 357 -17.10 0.91 13.63
N ALA A 358 -17.86 1.88 14.13
CA ALA A 358 -18.03 2.11 15.56
C ALA A 358 -18.69 0.89 16.22
N LEU A 359 -19.77 0.37 15.62
CA LEU A 359 -20.48 -0.81 16.12
C LEU A 359 -19.64 -2.09 16.03
N TYR A 360 -18.88 -2.27 14.94
CA TYR A 360 -17.88 -3.33 14.84
C TYR A 360 -16.82 -3.21 15.95
N GLY A 361 -16.26 -2.02 16.17
CA GLY A 361 -15.27 -1.75 17.21
C GLY A 361 -15.77 -1.98 18.64
N LEU A 362 -17.05 -1.70 18.92
CA LEU A 362 -17.70 -2.06 20.18
C LEU A 362 -17.79 -3.59 20.33
N THR A 363 -18.10 -4.30 19.26
CA THR A 363 -18.25 -5.77 19.27
C THR A 363 -16.95 -6.49 19.56
N GLN A 364 -15.84 -6.02 18.98
CA GLN A 364 -14.49 -6.55 19.23
C GLN A 364 -14.06 -6.41 20.71
N ARG A 365 -14.77 -5.62 21.51
CA ARG A 365 -14.50 -5.43 22.95
C ARG A 365 -15.57 -6.05 23.85
N GLY A 366 -16.50 -6.81 23.29
CA GLY A 366 -17.63 -7.38 24.03
C GLY A 366 -18.64 -6.33 24.51
N HIS A 367 -18.60 -5.12 23.95
CA HIS A 367 -19.49 -4.01 24.29
C HIS A 367 -20.77 -3.97 23.44
N ALA A 368 -20.84 -4.81 22.39
CA ALA A 368 -22.01 -5.01 21.54
C ALA A 368 -22.16 -6.51 21.17
N PRO A 369 -23.36 -6.94 20.72
CA PRO A 369 -23.60 -8.33 20.31
C PRO A 369 -22.67 -8.82 19.19
N GLN A 370 -22.22 -10.07 19.29
CA GLN A 370 -21.28 -10.70 18.34
C GLN A 370 -21.80 -10.78 16.89
N ILE A 371 -23.10 -10.59 16.66
CA ILE A 371 -23.67 -10.55 15.30
C ILE A 371 -23.06 -9.42 14.45
N PHE A 372 -22.67 -8.31 15.07
CA PHE A 372 -22.09 -7.15 14.40
C PHE A 372 -20.60 -7.33 14.03
N ALA A 373 -19.94 -8.40 14.51
CA ALA A 373 -18.58 -8.77 14.10
C ALA A 373 -18.53 -9.52 12.76
N LYS A 374 -19.68 -9.89 12.19
CA LYS A 374 -19.73 -10.61 10.91
C LYS A 374 -19.18 -9.75 9.77
N LEU A 375 -18.09 -10.22 9.16
CA LEU A 375 -17.47 -9.57 7.99
C LEU A 375 -17.84 -10.31 6.70
N ARG A 376 -17.97 -9.55 5.61
CA ARG A 376 -18.01 -10.09 4.25
C ARG A 376 -16.58 -10.45 3.79
N LYS A 377 -16.43 -11.25 2.73
CA LYS A 377 -15.12 -11.69 2.19
C LYS A 377 -14.14 -10.55 1.88
N ASP A 378 -14.64 -9.35 1.59
CA ASP A 378 -13.86 -8.13 1.33
C ASP A 378 -13.53 -7.31 2.61
N GLY A 379 -13.95 -7.78 3.79
CA GLY A 379 -13.70 -7.12 5.08
C GLY A 379 -14.79 -6.16 5.55
N LEU A 380 -15.91 -6.02 4.82
CA LEU A 380 -16.99 -5.10 5.19
C LEU A 380 -17.85 -5.67 6.36
N PRO A 381 -18.08 -4.94 7.47
CA PRO A 381 -18.97 -5.36 8.55
C PRO A 381 -20.45 -5.17 8.17
N TRP A 382 -20.94 -5.98 7.23
CA TRP A 382 -22.22 -5.78 6.55
C TRP A 382 -23.43 -5.78 7.50
N VAL A 383 -23.39 -6.53 8.61
CA VAL A 383 -24.48 -6.51 9.61
C VAL A 383 -24.51 -5.16 10.34
N ALA A 384 -23.34 -4.63 10.69
CA ALA A 384 -23.25 -3.32 11.32
C ALA A 384 -23.68 -2.20 10.35
N VAL A 385 -23.33 -2.32 9.05
CA VAL A 385 -23.83 -1.42 8.00
C VAL A 385 -25.35 -1.49 7.92
N SER A 386 -25.91 -2.69 7.83
CA SER A 386 -27.36 -2.89 7.69
C SER A 386 -28.14 -2.35 8.90
N PHE A 387 -27.64 -2.60 10.11
CA PHE A 387 -28.28 -2.12 11.33
C PHE A 387 -28.24 -0.60 11.45
N SER A 388 -27.07 0.03 11.21
CA SER A 388 -26.97 1.50 11.19
C SER A 388 -27.83 2.12 10.08
N ALA A 389 -27.94 1.46 8.93
CA ALA A 389 -28.73 1.92 7.79
C ALA A 389 -30.24 2.04 8.09
N VAL A 390 -30.81 1.22 8.97
CA VAL A 390 -32.23 1.32 9.33
C VAL A 390 -32.57 2.68 9.94
N PHE A 391 -31.67 3.26 10.73
CA PHE A 391 -31.88 4.57 11.35
C PHE A 391 -31.83 5.72 10.34
N SER A 392 -31.27 5.51 9.15
CA SER A 392 -31.31 6.49 8.07
C SER A 392 -32.73 6.80 7.59
N LEU A 393 -33.71 5.91 7.85
CA LEU A 393 -35.12 6.15 7.57
C LEU A 393 -35.70 7.33 8.36
N LEU A 394 -35.06 7.78 9.45
CA LEU A 394 -35.43 9.01 10.14
C LEU A 394 -35.32 10.25 9.22
N SER A 395 -34.55 10.18 8.14
CA SER A 395 -34.49 11.24 7.11
C SER A 395 -35.86 11.53 6.48
N PHE A 396 -36.80 10.58 6.47
CA PHE A 396 -38.15 10.80 5.98
C PHE A 396 -38.97 11.78 6.84
N MET A 397 -38.50 12.18 8.03
CA MET A 397 -39.09 13.30 8.76
C MET A 397 -39.01 14.63 7.97
N ALA A 398 -38.03 14.76 7.07
CA ALA A 398 -37.92 15.91 6.15
C ALA A 398 -38.85 15.82 4.93
N ALA A 399 -39.63 14.73 4.80
CA ALA A 399 -40.50 14.48 3.65
C ALA A 399 -41.73 15.40 3.60
N SER A 400 -42.22 15.89 4.75
CA SER A 400 -43.33 16.84 4.76
C SER A 400 -42.90 18.22 4.23
N SER A 401 -43.75 18.84 3.41
CA SER A 401 -43.48 20.16 2.84
C SER A 401 -43.21 21.18 3.93
N GLY A 402 -42.08 21.89 3.82
CA GLY A 402 -41.67 22.95 4.75
C GLY A 402 -40.98 22.49 6.04
N SER A 403 -40.91 21.18 6.35
CA SER A 403 -40.31 20.71 7.63
C SER A 403 -38.80 20.45 7.58
N ALA A 404 -38.20 20.36 6.39
CA ALA A 404 -36.83 19.90 6.22
C ALA A 404 -35.77 20.76 6.97
N GLY A 405 -35.98 22.08 7.03
CA GLY A 405 -35.12 23.00 7.79
C GLY A 405 -35.20 22.79 9.30
N THR A 406 -36.42 22.64 9.83
CA THR A 406 -36.67 22.37 11.25
C THR A 406 -36.10 21.02 11.69
N VAL A 407 -36.28 19.98 10.86
CA VAL A 407 -35.73 18.63 11.11
C VAL A 407 -34.21 18.64 11.10
N PHE A 408 -33.59 19.37 10.15
CA PHE A 408 -32.15 19.61 10.16
C PHE A 408 -31.69 20.30 11.47
N GLY A 409 -32.42 21.30 11.93
CA GLY A 409 -32.18 21.97 13.22
C GLY A 409 -32.16 20.99 14.41
N TYR A 410 -33.19 20.15 14.53
CA TYR A 410 -33.25 19.16 15.62
C TYR A 410 -32.06 18.19 15.64
N PHE A 411 -31.72 17.61 14.48
CA PHE A 411 -30.62 16.65 14.41
C PHE A 411 -29.23 17.30 14.53
N SER A 412 -29.04 18.51 14.01
CA SER A 412 -27.76 19.24 14.12
C SER A 412 -27.45 19.68 15.56
N SER A 413 -28.45 20.17 16.31
CA SER A 413 -28.28 20.52 17.74
C SER A 413 -27.93 19.30 18.60
N MET A 414 -28.65 18.19 18.42
CA MET A 414 -28.38 16.95 19.16
C MET A 414 -26.99 16.38 18.85
N THR A 415 -26.57 16.44 17.58
CA THR A 415 -25.23 16.02 17.13
C THR A 415 -24.15 16.89 17.75
N SER A 416 -24.35 18.21 17.80
CA SER A 416 -23.40 19.15 18.38
C SER A 416 -23.00 18.74 19.80
N LEU A 417 -23.97 18.43 20.67
CA LEU A 417 -23.67 18.04 22.05
C LEU A 417 -23.01 16.65 22.14
N CYS A 418 -23.46 15.69 21.33
CA CYS A 418 -22.84 14.36 21.26
C CYS A 418 -21.35 14.44 20.89
N GLY A 419 -21.03 15.22 19.86
CA GLY A 419 -19.65 15.45 19.41
C GLY A 419 -18.80 16.12 20.48
N MET A 420 -19.33 17.11 21.20
CA MET A 420 -18.59 17.79 22.27
C MET A 420 -18.26 16.85 23.45
N ILE A 421 -19.19 15.97 23.84
CA ILE A 421 -18.92 14.93 24.85
C ILE A 421 -17.85 13.95 24.34
N SER A 422 -17.92 13.54 23.07
CA SER A 422 -16.90 12.69 22.45
C SER A 422 -15.51 13.36 22.46
N TRP A 423 -15.41 14.62 22.07
CA TRP A 423 -14.17 15.39 22.10
C TRP A 423 -13.63 15.57 23.51
N ALA A 424 -14.48 15.85 24.51
CA ALA A 424 -14.08 15.88 25.91
C ALA A 424 -13.48 14.53 26.36
N CYS A 425 -14.05 13.40 25.93
CA CYS A 425 -13.50 12.07 26.20
C CYS A 425 -12.14 11.82 25.53
N ILE A 426 -11.95 12.28 24.28
CA ILE A 426 -10.67 12.21 23.57
C ILE A 426 -9.58 12.97 24.34
N LEU A 427 -9.88 14.22 24.71
CA LEU A 427 -8.96 15.11 25.40
C LEU A 427 -8.61 14.58 26.80
N TRP A 428 -9.60 14.06 27.53
CA TRP A 428 -9.38 13.37 28.80
C TRP A 428 -8.50 12.12 28.65
N THR A 429 -8.73 11.31 27.61
CA THR A 429 -7.90 10.14 27.29
C THR A 429 -6.46 10.55 27.01
N SER A 430 -6.25 11.65 26.25
CA SER A 430 -4.92 12.19 25.98
C SER A 430 -4.20 12.69 27.24
N ILE A 431 -4.92 13.37 28.15
CA ILE A 431 -4.35 13.80 29.44
C ILE A 431 -3.86 12.61 30.25
N ARG A 432 -4.63 11.51 30.30
CA ARG A 432 -4.21 10.29 31.00
C ARG A 432 -3.05 9.58 30.30
N TRP A 433 -3.08 9.49 28.98
CA TRP A 433 -1.99 8.97 28.15
C TRP A 433 -0.66 9.68 28.45
N HIS A 434 -0.68 11.02 28.48
CA HIS A 434 0.51 11.81 28.81
C HIS A 434 1.06 11.56 30.21
N LYS A 435 0.17 11.42 31.20
CA LYS A 435 0.58 11.07 32.58
C LYS A 435 1.16 9.65 32.63
N ALA A 436 0.57 8.71 31.90
CA ALA A 436 1.04 7.34 31.83
C ALA A 436 2.44 7.21 31.20
N LEU A 437 2.72 7.94 30.11
CA LEU A 437 4.06 8.01 29.49
C LEU A 437 5.12 8.50 30.49
N LYS A 438 4.80 9.57 31.25
CA LYS A 438 5.70 10.12 32.28
C LYS A 438 6.00 9.11 33.39
N VAL A 439 4.97 8.43 33.91
CA VAL A 439 5.12 7.42 34.98
C VAL A 439 6.00 6.25 34.54
N ARG A 440 5.95 5.88 33.25
CA ARG A 440 6.75 4.78 32.70
C ARG A 440 8.09 5.20 32.10
N GLY A 441 8.44 6.49 32.14
CA GLY A 441 9.70 6.98 31.58
C GLY A 441 9.80 6.87 30.04
N ILE A 442 8.68 6.79 29.33
CA ILE A 442 8.67 6.75 27.85
C ILE A 442 8.80 8.18 27.33
N ASP A 443 9.89 8.48 26.62
CA ASP A 443 10.09 9.79 26.00
C ASP A 443 9.13 9.95 24.81
N ARG A 444 8.33 11.03 24.80
CA ARG A 444 7.43 11.38 23.70
C ARG A 444 8.15 11.57 22.36
N LYS A 445 9.47 11.78 22.36
CA LYS A 445 10.29 11.82 21.13
C LYS A 445 10.35 10.47 20.41
N THR A 446 10.08 9.35 21.08
CA THR A 446 10.09 8.02 20.46
C THR A 446 8.78 7.69 19.75
N LEU A 447 7.73 8.52 19.91
CA LEU A 447 6.43 8.30 19.29
C LEU A 447 6.49 8.58 17.78
N ALA A 448 5.73 7.80 17.00
CA ALA A 448 5.66 7.97 15.54
C ALA A 448 5.11 9.35 15.12
N TYR A 449 4.27 9.96 15.94
CA TYR A 449 3.84 11.35 15.81
C TYR A 449 3.79 12.01 17.18
N ARG A 450 4.53 13.11 17.33
CA ARG A 450 4.54 13.92 18.54
C ARG A 450 3.68 15.17 18.34
N ALA A 451 2.61 15.28 19.11
CA ALA A 451 1.71 16.41 19.03
C ALA A 451 2.31 17.67 19.68
N PRO A 452 2.17 18.85 19.04
CA PRO A 452 2.67 20.10 19.59
C PRO A 452 1.90 20.51 20.85
N PHE A 453 2.57 21.20 21.77
CA PHE A 453 1.99 21.82 22.98
C PHE A 453 1.23 20.90 23.95
N GLN A 454 1.32 19.57 23.79
CA GLN A 454 0.72 18.66 24.74
C GLN A 454 1.52 18.54 26.04
N PRO A 455 0.87 18.40 27.21
CA PRO A 455 -0.58 18.18 27.39
C PRO A 455 -1.42 19.46 27.55
N TYR A 456 -0.82 20.66 27.51
CA TYR A 456 -1.52 21.93 27.76
C TYR A 456 -2.68 22.17 26.80
N LEU A 457 -2.46 21.84 25.53
CA LEU A 457 -3.50 21.95 24.50
C LEU A 457 -4.71 21.07 24.85
N SER A 458 -4.50 19.84 25.33
CA SER A 458 -5.60 18.97 25.77
C SER A 458 -6.41 19.54 26.93
N TYR A 459 -5.78 20.22 27.90
CA TYR A 459 -6.51 20.89 28.99
C TYR A 459 -7.33 22.08 28.49
N TYR A 460 -6.75 22.91 27.62
CA TYR A 460 -7.45 24.02 26.97
C TYR A 460 -8.71 23.53 26.23
N GLY A 461 -8.55 22.53 25.36
CA GLY A 461 -9.66 21.96 24.63
C GLY A 461 -10.73 21.37 25.55
N LEU A 462 -10.31 20.69 26.63
CA LEU A 462 -11.26 20.05 27.55
C LEU A 462 -12.10 21.09 28.28
N CYS A 463 -11.47 22.18 28.73
CA CYS A 463 -12.18 23.29 29.37
C CYS A 463 -13.23 23.88 28.43
N LEU A 464 -12.85 24.18 27.20
CA LEU A 464 -13.76 24.78 26.21
C LEU A 464 -14.89 23.82 25.82
N ALA A 465 -14.60 22.52 25.66
CA ALA A 465 -15.63 21.51 25.41
C ALA A 465 -16.63 21.42 26.56
N LEU A 466 -16.17 21.45 27.82
CA LEU A 466 -17.04 21.42 28.99
C LEU A 466 -17.93 22.66 29.10
N VAL A 467 -17.39 23.84 28.79
CA VAL A 467 -18.18 25.09 28.75
C VAL A 467 -19.34 24.95 27.76
N VAL A 468 -19.07 24.48 26.54
CA VAL A 468 -20.13 24.29 25.54
C VAL A 468 -21.10 23.18 25.94
N ILE A 469 -20.64 22.11 26.60
CA ILE A 469 -21.55 21.05 27.08
C ILE A 469 -22.52 21.59 28.13
N VAL A 470 -22.02 22.37 29.10
CA VAL A 470 -22.83 22.89 30.22
C VAL A 470 -23.83 23.93 29.75
N PHE A 471 -23.43 24.79 28.82
CA PHE A 471 -24.27 25.91 28.37
C PHE A 471 -24.91 25.68 26.99
N GLY A 472 -24.81 24.48 26.41
CA GLY A 472 -25.24 24.19 25.04
C GLY A 472 -26.71 24.48 24.75
N GLY A 473 -27.60 24.15 25.69
CA GLY A 473 -29.04 24.41 25.56
C GLY A 473 -29.50 25.66 26.32
N PHE A 474 -28.65 26.69 26.42
CA PHE A 474 -29.07 27.95 27.07
C PHE A 474 -30.22 28.65 26.33
N THR A 475 -30.33 28.42 25.02
CA THR A 475 -31.38 28.96 24.14
C THR A 475 -32.78 28.58 24.61
N SER A 476 -32.93 27.37 25.15
CA SER A 476 -34.21 26.86 25.64
C SER A 476 -34.74 27.60 26.88
N PHE A 477 -33.94 28.49 27.48
CA PHE A 477 -34.31 29.31 28.64
C PHE A 477 -34.56 30.78 28.29
N ILE A 478 -34.44 31.17 27.02
CA ILE A 478 -34.59 32.56 26.59
C ILE A 478 -36.06 32.87 26.31
N HIS A 479 -36.58 33.92 26.93
CA HIS A 479 -37.98 34.40 26.91
C HIS A 479 -39.01 33.41 27.49
N ALA A 480 -39.08 32.19 26.97
CA ALA A 480 -39.96 31.12 27.42
C ALA A 480 -39.23 29.78 27.40
N PHE A 481 -39.63 28.84 28.27
CA PHE A 481 -39.02 27.53 28.31
C PHE A 481 -39.46 26.68 27.12
N ASP A 482 -38.53 26.38 26.20
CA ASP A 482 -38.76 25.47 25.08
C ASP A 482 -38.37 24.04 25.48
N ALA A 483 -39.37 23.24 25.83
CA ALA A 483 -39.17 21.85 26.22
C ALA A 483 -38.61 20.98 25.08
N SER A 484 -38.92 21.31 23.82
CA SER A 484 -38.43 20.54 22.66
C SER A 484 -36.94 20.79 22.48
N ASP A 485 -36.51 22.05 22.42
CA ASP A 485 -35.10 22.44 22.29
C ASP A 485 -34.25 21.96 23.48
N PHE A 486 -34.79 22.05 24.70
CA PHE A 486 -34.12 21.59 25.90
C PHE A 486 -33.86 20.08 25.86
N VAL A 487 -34.88 19.30 25.52
CA VAL A 487 -34.80 17.85 25.48
C VAL A 487 -33.89 17.38 24.34
N THR A 488 -34.05 17.93 23.12
CA THR A 488 -33.23 17.54 21.97
C THR A 488 -31.76 17.89 22.17
N THR A 489 -31.46 19.03 22.79
CA THR A 489 -30.09 19.45 23.07
C THR A 489 -29.47 18.62 24.18
N TYR A 490 -30.12 18.44 25.34
CA TYR A 490 -29.49 17.85 26.52
C TYR A 490 -29.59 16.32 26.64
N ILE A 491 -30.45 15.62 25.88
CA ILE A 491 -30.57 14.14 25.88
C ILE A 491 -29.22 13.38 25.82
N PRO A 492 -28.21 13.83 25.06
CA PRO A 492 -26.91 13.16 25.00
C PRO A 492 -26.20 13.02 26.36
N ILE A 493 -26.41 13.95 27.30
CA ILE A 493 -25.79 13.92 28.63
C ILE A 493 -26.32 12.76 29.49
N PRO A 494 -27.62 12.66 29.82
CA PRO A 494 -28.14 11.53 30.58
C PRO A 494 -27.94 10.23 29.82
N PHE A 495 -28.02 10.21 28.48
CA PHE A 495 -27.70 9.03 27.69
C PHE A 495 -26.28 8.53 27.96
N PHE A 496 -25.28 9.41 27.87
CA PHE A 496 -23.88 9.06 28.15
C PHE A 496 -23.66 8.62 29.62
N VAL A 497 -24.26 9.34 30.58
CA VAL A 497 -24.14 9.03 32.02
C VAL A 497 -24.77 7.68 32.35
N VAL A 498 -25.96 7.39 31.81
CA VAL A 498 -26.64 6.09 31.99
C VAL A 498 -25.81 4.96 31.41
N LEU A 499 -25.21 5.12 30.23
CA LEU A 499 -24.33 4.11 29.66
C LEU A 499 -23.08 3.88 30.52
N LEU A 500 -22.47 4.96 31.02
CA LEU A 500 -21.27 4.92 31.84
C LEU A 500 -21.51 4.24 33.19
N ILE A 501 -22.52 4.69 33.93
CA ILE A 501 -22.89 4.16 35.25
C ILE A 501 -23.49 2.76 35.11
N GLY A 502 -24.36 2.56 34.12
CA GLY A 502 -25.01 1.28 33.85
C GLY A 502 -23.99 0.17 33.57
N TYR A 503 -22.98 0.43 32.74
CA TYR A 503 -21.89 -0.53 32.54
C TYR A 503 -21.13 -0.81 33.84
N LYS A 504 -20.79 0.25 34.59
CA LYS A 504 -20.06 0.13 35.86
C LYS A 504 -20.80 -0.73 36.89
N VAL A 505 -22.11 -0.56 37.03
CA VAL A 505 -22.94 -1.33 37.95
C VAL A 505 -23.13 -2.77 37.46
N CYS A 506 -23.50 -2.97 36.20
CA CYS A 506 -23.82 -4.30 35.66
C CYS A 506 -22.59 -5.22 35.53
N LYS A 507 -21.41 -4.66 35.25
CA LYS A 507 -20.18 -5.45 35.02
C LYS A 507 -19.20 -5.41 36.20
N LYS A 508 -19.59 -4.83 37.35
CA LYS A 508 -18.71 -4.58 38.50
C LYS A 508 -17.41 -3.91 38.04
N GLY A 509 -17.58 -2.76 37.38
CA GLY A 509 -16.53 -2.04 36.69
C GLY A 509 -15.27 -1.82 37.53
N THR A 510 -14.10 -1.94 36.90
CA THR A 510 -12.78 -1.84 37.57
C THR A 510 -12.43 -0.41 37.96
N GLY A 511 -13.17 0.59 37.47
CA GLY A 511 -12.86 2.00 37.66
C GLY A 511 -11.69 2.48 36.80
N LEU A 512 -11.16 3.66 37.13
CA LEU A 512 -10.04 4.25 36.40
C LEU A 512 -8.79 3.37 36.51
N ARG A 513 -8.19 3.03 35.37
CA ARG A 513 -6.93 2.29 35.33
C ARG A 513 -5.82 3.11 35.98
N LYS A 514 -5.05 2.47 36.87
CA LYS A 514 -3.85 3.09 37.46
C LYS A 514 -2.80 3.29 36.37
N TYR A 515 -2.04 4.38 36.43
CA TYR A 515 -1.06 4.72 35.39
C TYR A 515 0.00 3.64 35.18
N ALA A 516 0.43 2.96 36.25
CA ALA A 516 1.39 1.88 36.19
C ALA A 516 0.83 0.59 35.58
N GLU A 517 -0.49 0.37 35.62
CA GLU A 517 -1.18 -0.85 35.18
C GLU A 517 -1.76 -0.73 33.75
N ILE A 518 -1.55 0.41 33.08
CA ILE A 518 -1.97 0.61 31.69
C ILE A 518 -1.21 -0.37 30.78
N ASP A 519 -1.95 -1.02 29.89
CA ASP A 519 -1.43 -2.00 28.94
C ASP A 519 -0.82 -1.32 27.70
N TRP A 520 0.48 -1.60 27.46
CA TRP A 520 1.28 -1.09 26.35
C TRP A 520 1.60 -2.15 25.28
N SER A 521 1.19 -3.41 25.48
CA SER A 521 1.55 -4.54 24.61
C SER A 521 0.75 -4.57 23.30
N GLY A 522 1.43 -4.63 22.15
CA GLY A 522 0.88 -4.97 20.83
C GLY A 522 -0.28 -4.11 20.28
N SER A 523 -0.48 -4.16 18.96
CA SER A 523 -1.68 -3.63 18.29
C SER A 523 -2.87 -4.61 18.32
N SER A 524 -2.69 -5.81 18.87
CA SER A 524 -3.70 -6.88 18.93
C SER A 524 -4.70 -6.65 20.07
N VAL A 525 -5.97 -6.84 19.76
CA VAL A 525 -7.09 -6.78 20.71
C VAL A 525 -7.07 -8.04 21.57
N VAL A 526 -6.96 -7.91 22.89
CA VAL A 526 -7.28 -9.03 23.81
C VAL A 526 -8.80 -9.19 23.81
N MET A 527 -9.29 -10.21 23.10
CA MET A 527 -10.70 -10.58 23.08
C MET A 527 -11.09 -11.15 24.45
N VAL A 528 -12.12 -10.60 25.09
CA VAL A 528 -12.74 -11.23 26.26
C VAL A 528 -13.68 -12.31 25.73
N GLU A 529 -13.31 -13.58 25.88
CA GLU A 529 -14.15 -14.71 25.47
C GLU A 529 -15.45 -14.74 26.29
N GLY A 530 -16.58 -14.53 25.62
CA GLY A 530 -17.91 -14.87 26.14
C GLY A 530 -18.34 -16.23 25.59
N PRO A 531 -19.02 -17.09 26.40
CA PRO A 531 -19.35 -18.45 26.00
C PRO A 531 -20.29 -18.47 24.78
N LYS A 532 -19.88 -19.16 23.70
CA LYS A 532 -20.68 -19.38 22.49
C LYS A 532 -21.81 -20.36 22.80
N LYS A 533 -23.07 -19.92 22.76
CA LYS A 533 -24.25 -20.80 22.64
C LYS A 533 -25.06 -20.43 21.40
N SER A 534 -25.46 -21.47 20.64
CA SER A 534 -26.27 -21.39 19.41
C SER A 534 -27.57 -20.61 19.61
N PHE A 535 -27.85 -19.69 18.68
CA PHE A 535 -29.05 -18.84 18.64
C PHE A 535 -30.35 -19.66 18.63
N TRP A 536 -30.36 -20.82 17.98
CA TRP A 536 -31.54 -21.68 17.85
C TRP A 536 -31.84 -22.50 19.11
N LYS A 537 -30.84 -22.75 19.97
CA LYS A 537 -31.05 -23.46 21.25
C LYS A 537 -31.64 -22.55 22.34
N LYS A 538 -31.54 -21.22 22.20
CA LYS A 538 -32.15 -20.25 23.13
C LYS A 538 -33.67 -20.11 23.00
N LEU A 539 -34.24 -20.46 21.85
CA LEU A 539 -35.67 -20.37 21.57
C LEU A 539 -36.43 -21.66 21.91
N ALA A 540 -35.73 -22.81 21.93
CA ALA A 540 -36.34 -24.11 22.23
C ALA A 540 -36.46 -24.41 23.74
N ASP A 541 -35.57 -23.89 24.58
CA ASP A 541 -35.39 -24.37 25.95
C ASP A 541 -36.06 -23.52 27.06
N ASN A 542 -36.97 -22.58 26.76
CA ASN A 542 -37.68 -21.89 27.87
C ASN A 542 -39.06 -21.29 27.53
N PRO A 543 -40.17 -21.99 27.81
CA PRO A 543 -41.46 -21.39 28.05
C PRO A 543 -41.55 -20.98 29.54
N PHE A 544 -41.63 -19.68 29.82
CA PHE A 544 -42.01 -19.10 31.12
C PHE A 544 -41.36 -19.70 32.40
N GLY A 545 -40.33 -19.06 32.97
CA GLY A 545 -40.01 -19.26 34.40
C GLY A 545 -38.58 -18.97 34.87
N GLN A 546 -38.45 -17.93 35.72
CA GLN A 546 -37.48 -17.71 36.81
C GLN A 546 -36.10 -18.43 36.80
N ARG A 547 -34.99 -17.67 36.62
CA ARG A 547 -33.97 -17.31 37.65
C ARG A 547 -32.71 -16.70 37.01
N ALA A 548 -32.03 -15.90 37.83
CA ALA A 548 -31.01 -14.91 37.52
C ALA A 548 -29.73 -15.46 36.86
N GLY A 549 -29.15 -14.66 35.94
CA GLY A 549 -27.75 -14.81 35.51
C GLY A 549 -27.48 -14.68 34.01
N ASN A 550 -27.79 -13.53 33.38
CA ASN A 550 -27.11 -13.06 32.15
C ASN A 550 -27.55 -11.64 31.75
N PRO A 551 -26.68 -10.60 31.79
CA PRO A 551 -27.11 -9.20 31.64
C PRO A 551 -26.92 -8.51 30.26
N PRO A 552 -26.65 -9.14 29.09
CA PRO A 552 -26.53 -8.35 27.85
C PRO A 552 -27.89 -7.97 27.24
N LEU A 553 -29.01 -8.61 27.61
CA LEU A 553 -30.34 -8.28 27.07
C LEU A 553 -31.06 -7.17 27.84
N SER A 554 -30.82 -7.01 29.14
CA SER A 554 -31.55 -6.05 29.98
C SER A 554 -31.19 -4.58 29.68
N CYS A 555 -29.96 -4.29 29.28
CA CYS A 555 -29.57 -2.95 28.83
C CYS A 555 -30.16 -2.60 27.44
N LEU A 556 -30.35 -3.59 26.56
CA LEU A 556 -31.03 -3.43 25.27
C LEU A 556 -32.54 -3.19 25.45
N VAL A 557 -33.16 -3.81 26.46
CA VAL A 557 -34.57 -3.54 26.83
C VAL A 557 -34.74 -2.14 27.42
N MET A 558 -33.76 -1.61 28.18
CA MET A 558 -33.78 -0.20 28.58
C MET A 558 -33.57 0.76 27.40
N LEU A 559 -32.71 0.39 26.44
CA LEU A 559 -32.51 1.14 25.19
C LEU A 559 -33.79 1.15 24.33
N GLN A 560 -34.47 0.00 24.23
CA GLN A 560 -35.74 -0.15 23.51
C GLN A 560 -36.87 0.58 24.23
N ALA A 561 -36.92 0.60 25.57
CA ALA A 561 -37.91 1.36 26.31
C ALA A 561 -37.70 2.89 26.16
N ALA A 562 -36.45 3.36 26.14
CA ALA A 562 -36.13 4.77 25.88
C ALA A 562 -36.41 5.17 24.42
N LEU A 563 -36.11 4.30 23.45
CA LEU A 563 -36.36 4.54 22.01
C LEU A 563 -37.85 4.40 21.63
N CYS A 564 -38.55 3.37 22.12
CA CYS A 564 -39.99 3.19 21.89
C CYS A 564 -40.83 4.24 22.63
N GLY A 565 -40.40 4.71 23.82
CA GLY A 565 -41.10 5.77 24.54
C GLY A 565 -41.12 7.12 23.80
N ILE A 566 -40.09 7.39 22.99
CA ILE A 566 -39.95 8.63 22.21
C ILE A 566 -40.59 8.50 20.83
N LEU A 567 -40.49 7.32 20.19
CA LEU A 567 -41.08 7.07 18.87
C LEU A 567 -42.60 6.81 18.89
N SER A 568 -43.15 6.31 20.00
CA SER A 568 -44.57 5.94 20.09
C SER A 568 -45.55 7.11 20.21
N ARG A 569 -45.08 8.35 20.42
CA ARG A 569 -45.99 9.50 20.59
C ARG A 569 -46.28 10.33 19.34
N ASN A 570 -45.56 10.15 18.22
CA ASN A 570 -45.71 10.99 17.02
C ASN A 570 -45.89 10.24 15.68
N LEU A 571 -46.05 8.90 15.70
CA LEU A 571 -46.06 8.07 14.48
C LEU A 571 -47.41 7.44 14.12
N LEU A 572 -48.51 7.94 14.68
CA LEU A 572 -49.87 7.55 14.28
C LEU A 572 -50.41 8.57 13.27
N MET A 573 -50.00 8.45 12.00
CA MET A 573 -50.83 8.71 10.82
C MET A 573 -50.06 8.30 9.56
N VAL A 574 -50.79 7.72 8.61
CA VAL A 574 -50.46 7.36 7.22
C VAL A 574 -50.44 5.84 6.98
N HIS A 575 -51.56 5.38 6.41
CA HIS A 575 -51.83 4.05 5.90
C HIS A 575 -51.76 4.05 4.35
N ALA A 576 -51.68 2.82 3.80
CA ALA A 576 -51.90 2.38 2.41
C ALA A 576 -50.70 2.42 1.44
N SER A 577 -50.56 1.53 0.45
CA SER A 577 -50.76 0.08 0.26
C SER A 577 -50.18 -0.27 -1.13
N ASP A 578 -49.82 -1.54 -1.32
CA ASP A 578 -49.67 -2.29 -2.60
C ASP A 578 -48.52 -2.00 -3.58
N SER A 579 -47.64 -3.00 -3.76
CA SER A 579 -47.45 -3.80 -5.00
C SER A 579 -45.99 -4.27 -5.17
N LEU A 580 -45.79 -5.60 -5.15
CA LEU A 580 -44.55 -6.32 -5.46
C LEU A 580 -44.67 -6.94 -6.87
N ASP A 581 -43.56 -6.99 -7.61
CA ASP A 581 -43.05 -8.13 -8.42
C ASP A 581 -42.41 -7.73 -9.77
N ILE A 582 -41.56 -8.66 -10.28
CA ILE A 582 -41.04 -8.83 -11.66
C ILE A 582 -39.59 -8.27 -11.86
N PHE A 583 -38.53 -8.93 -12.40
CA PHE A 583 -38.28 -10.11 -13.26
C PHE A 583 -36.83 -10.65 -13.04
N THR A 584 -36.57 -11.94 -13.33
CA THR A 584 -35.23 -12.55 -13.58
C THR A 584 -35.22 -13.35 -14.89
N SER A 585 -34.01 -13.44 -15.49
CA SER A 585 -33.45 -14.43 -16.45
C SER A 585 -33.48 -14.14 -17.96
N ASP A 586 -32.29 -14.14 -18.58
CA ASP A 586 -31.84 -15.05 -19.67
C ASP A 586 -30.66 -14.47 -20.46
N PHE A 587 -29.55 -15.22 -20.58
CA PHE A 587 -28.88 -15.49 -21.88
C PHE A 587 -27.61 -16.35 -21.70
N GLN A 588 -27.70 -17.63 -22.07
CA GLN A 588 -26.60 -18.47 -22.54
C GLN A 588 -27.14 -19.37 -23.65
N SER A 589 -26.56 -19.29 -24.85
CA SER A 589 -26.33 -20.41 -25.79
C SER A 589 -25.92 -19.87 -27.17
N SER A 590 -24.72 -20.24 -27.65
CA SER A 590 -24.37 -20.51 -29.07
C SER A 590 -22.89 -20.89 -29.17
N MET A 591 -22.60 -22.18 -29.34
CA MET A 591 -21.32 -22.76 -29.78
C MET A 591 -21.50 -23.47 -31.12
N ALA A 592 -20.38 -23.68 -31.83
CA ALA A 592 -20.09 -24.61 -32.95
C ALA A 592 -19.81 -23.90 -34.30
N MET A 593 -18.80 -24.20 -35.12
CA MET A 593 -17.70 -25.20 -35.20
C MET A 593 -16.57 -24.66 -36.12
N MET A 594 -15.32 -25.13 -35.99
CA MET A 594 -14.35 -25.41 -37.08
C MET A 594 -13.07 -26.13 -36.54
N PRO A 595 -12.23 -26.78 -37.40
CA PRO A 595 -11.68 -28.13 -37.21
C PRO A 595 -10.37 -28.25 -36.41
N THR A 596 -10.10 -29.48 -35.95
CA THR A 596 -9.02 -29.95 -35.08
C THR A 596 -7.67 -30.10 -35.77
N VAL A 597 -6.64 -29.48 -35.17
CA VAL A 597 -5.21 -29.85 -35.30
C VAL A 597 -4.83 -30.55 -33.99
N GLU A 598 -4.23 -31.73 -34.05
CA GLU A 598 -3.79 -32.50 -32.87
C GLU A 598 -2.80 -31.69 -32.04
N SER A 599 -3.26 -31.12 -30.93
CA SER A 599 -2.42 -30.38 -29.99
C SER A 599 -1.61 -31.36 -29.13
N LEU A 600 -0.32 -31.08 -28.96
CA LEU A 600 0.57 -31.73 -27.97
C LEU A 600 -0.16 -31.97 -26.63
N PRO A 601 0.05 -33.13 -25.98
CA PRO A 601 -0.73 -33.55 -24.82
C PRO A 601 -0.69 -32.50 -23.70
N LEU A 602 -1.89 -32.10 -23.25
CA LEU A 602 -2.09 -31.10 -22.18
C LEU A 602 -1.62 -31.57 -20.79
N VAL A 603 -1.18 -32.82 -20.67
CA VAL A 603 -0.81 -33.48 -19.41
C VAL A 603 0.45 -34.32 -19.64
N TYR A 604 1.48 -34.10 -18.82
CA TYR A 604 2.70 -34.89 -18.80
C TYR A 604 2.45 -36.26 -18.14
N GLU A 605 2.51 -37.35 -18.89
CA GLU A 605 2.46 -38.71 -18.34
C GLU A 605 3.80 -39.04 -17.67
N ASN A 606 3.77 -39.02 -16.35
CA ASN A 606 4.92 -38.94 -15.47
C ASN A 606 5.51 -40.34 -15.16
N VAL A 607 5.68 -41.18 -16.19
CA VAL A 607 5.85 -42.64 -16.03
C VAL A 607 7.34 -43.03 -15.92
N TRP A 608 7.81 -43.15 -14.68
CA TRP A 608 9.01 -43.92 -14.33
C TRP A 608 8.64 -44.76 -13.10
N PRO A 609 8.81 -46.10 -13.13
CA PRO A 609 7.83 -47.03 -12.60
C PRO A 609 7.67 -46.94 -11.08
N CYS A 610 6.41 -47.02 -10.64
CA CYS A 610 6.05 -47.49 -9.31
C CYS A 610 5.79 -49.01 -9.43
N PRO A 611 6.64 -49.89 -8.86
CA PRO A 611 6.35 -51.31 -8.74
C PRO A 611 5.43 -51.56 -7.52
N PRO A 612 4.75 -52.72 -7.46
CA PRO A 612 3.55 -52.93 -6.66
C PRO A 612 3.82 -52.95 -5.15
N ALA A 613 2.75 -52.78 -4.38
CA ALA A 613 2.71 -52.74 -2.92
C ALA A 613 3.14 -54.04 -2.19
N SER A 614 3.97 -54.91 -2.79
CA SER A 614 4.56 -56.08 -2.13
C SER A 614 6.01 -55.79 -1.71
N PRO A 615 6.46 -56.28 -0.53
CA PRO A 615 7.81 -55.97 -0.03
C PRO A 615 8.98 -56.54 -0.84
N ASP A 616 8.75 -57.44 -1.82
CA ASP A 616 9.81 -58.33 -2.34
C ASP A 616 9.97 -58.38 -3.86
N SER A 617 9.32 -57.54 -4.67
CA SER A 617 9.50 -57.65 -6.13
C SER A 617 9.42 -56.33 -6.90
N ALA A 618 10.52 -56.01 -7.59
CA ALA A 618 10.64 -55.15 -8.77
C ALA A 618 11.07 -53.67 -8.60
N ILE A 619 11.91 -53.33 -7.62
CA ILE A 619 12.84 -52.20 -7.83
C ILE A 619 14.05 -52.78 -8.56
N GLY A 620 14.25 -52.38 -9.82
CA GLY A 620 15.54 -52.55 -10.48
C GLY A 620 16.58 -51.77 -9.69
N HIS A 621 17.14 -52.37 -8.65
CA HIS A 621 18.40 -51.94 -8.07
C HIS A 621 19.42 -52.04 -9.21
N LEU A 622 19.71 -50.91 -9.87
CA LEU A 622 21.01 -50.75 -10.54
C LEU A 622 22.06 -51.21 -9.51
N GLU A 623 22.84 -52.24 -9.86
CA GLU A 623 23.75 -52.94 -8.94
C GLU A 623 24.47 -51.91 -8.06
N ARG A 624 24.10 -51.85 -6.76
CA ARG A 624 24.71 -50.91 -5.82
C ARG A 624 26.21 -51.23 -5.80
N PRO A 625 27.09 -50.28 -6.17
CA PRO A 625 28.52 -50.48 -6.01
C PRO A 625 28.78 -50.57 -4.51
N THR A 626 29.24 -51.73 -4.04
CA THR A 626 29.33 -52.09 -2.62
C THR A 626 30.57 -51.52 -1.91
N ALA A 627 31.44 -50.79 -2.61
CA ALA A 627 32.68 -50.29 -2.04
C ALA A 627 32.52 -48.88 -1.46
N THR A 628 32.28 -48.80 -0.14
CA THR A 628 32.48 -47.56 0.62
C THR A 628 33.97 -47.29 0.75
N PHE A 629 34.41 -46.05 0.50
CA PHE A 629 35.80 -45.65 0.67
C PHE A 629 35.94 -44.40 1.55
N GLY A 630 37.12 -44.21 2.12
CA GLY A 630 37.45 -43.02 2.91
C GLY A 630 37.93 -41.87 2.04
N TYR A 631 37.44 -40.65 2.30
CA TYR A 631 37.85 -39.43 1.62
C TYR A 631 38.00 -38.30 2.65
N GLY A 632 39.24 -37.95 3.00
CA GLY A 632 39.50 -36.86 3.95
C GLY A 632 38.74 -36.99 5.28
N GLY A 633 38.66 -38.19 5.86
CA GLY A 633 37.93 -38.46 7.10
C GLY A 633 36.42 -38.68 6.95
N LEU A 634 35.87 -38.53 5.74
CA LEU A 634 34.49 -38.87 5.39
C LEU A 634 34.42 -40.29 4.81
N LYS A 635 33.27 -40.94 4.93
CA LYS A 635 32.97 -42.20 4.22
C LYS A 635 32.03 -41.91 3.07
N VAL A 636 32.38 -42.38 1.87
CA VAL A 636 31.64 -42.12 0.63
C VAL A 636 31.14 -43.44 0.07
N THR A 637 29.83 -43.56 -0.16
CA THR A 637 29.20 -44.72 -0.78
C THR A 637 28.48 -44.29 -2.06
N PRO A 638 29.07 -44.53 -3.26
CA PRO A 638 28.45 -44.15 -4.53
C PRO A 638 27.11 -44.87 -4.77
N ILE A 639 26.15 -44.19 -5.41
CA ILE A 639 24.84 -44.74 -5.74
C ILE A 639 24.81 -45.30 -7.17
N LEU A 640 25.13 -44.47 -8.18
CA LEU A 640 25.33 -44.93 -9.55
C LEU A 640 26.82 -44.89 -9.89
N SER A 641 27.42 -46.04 -10.21
CA SER A 641 28.76 -46.10 -10.81
C SER A 641 28.65 -46.32 -12.32
N GLY A 642 29.13 -45.34 -13.09
CA GLY A 642 29.44 -45.46 -14.51
C GLY A 642 30.84 -44.90 -14.77
N VAL A 643 31.38 -45.18 -15.96
CA VAL A 643 32.77 -44.88 -16.35
C VAL A 643 33.18 -43.46 -15.91
N ASP A 644 34.29 -43.42 -15.17
CA ASP A 644 35.08 -42.31 -14.64
C ASP A 644 34.51 -41.36 -13.55
N ASP A 645 33.21 -41.03 -13.47
CA ASP A 645 32.78 -39.97 -12.50
C ASP A 645 31.58 -40.22 -11.56
N GLY A 646 30.70 -41.21 -11.78
CA GLY A 646 29.60 -41.53 -10.85
C GLY A 646 28.52 -40.43 -10.65
N PHE A 647 27.35 -40.82 -10.14
CA PHE A 647 26.24 -39.90 -9.84
C PHE A 647 25.50 -40.34 -8.58
N GLY A 648 25.33 -39.42 -7.63
CA GLY A 648 24.80 -39.74 -6.31
C GLY A 648 25.83 -40.41 -5.40
N ALA A 649 25.96 -39.93 -4.16
CA ALA A 649 26.68 -40.64 -3.11
C ALA A 649 26.04 -40.41 -1.73
N GLU A 650 26.05 -41.43 -0.88
CA GLU A 650 25.74 -41.30 0.54
C GLU A 650 27.01 -41.00 1.32
N ILE A 651 26.98 -39.96 2.15
CA ILE A 651 28.12 -39.44 2.91
C ILE A 651 27.88 -39.63 4.40
N ASP A 652 28.86 -40.23 5.08
CA ASP A 652 28.91 -40.42 6.53
C ASP A 652 30.21 -39.83 7.12
N GLY A 653 30.20 -39.51 8.41
CA GLY A 653 31.34 -38.96 9.15
C GLY A 653 31.36 -37.43 9.32
N VAL A 654 30.31 -36.70 8.87
CA VAL A 654 30.15 -35.27 9.16
C VAL A 654 29.55 -35.09 10.56
N ASP A 655 30.22 -34.30 11.40
CA ASP A 655 29.72 -33.96 12.74
C ASP A 655 28.80 -32.73 12.69
N TRP A 656 27.50 -32.97 12.63
CA TRP A 656 26.45 -31.95 12.56
C TRP A 656 26.09 -31.31 13.92
N SER A 657 26.70 -31.77 15.02
CA SER A 657 26.44 -31.20 16.36
C SER A 657 27.08 -29.82 16.56
N ARG A 658 28.03 -29.45 15.69
CA ARG A 658 28.76 -28.18 15.68
C ARG A 658 28.78 -27.58 14.26
N PRO A 659 29.10 -26.29 14.10
CA PRO A 659 29.33 -25.71 12.78
C PRO A 659 30.36 -26.52 11.99
N VAL A 660 30.03 -26.85 10.74
CA VAL A 660 30.92 -27.59 9.84
C VAL A 660 32.11 -26.69 9.50
N SER A 661 33.33 -27.20 9.64
CA SER A 661 34.55 -26.43 9.37
C SER A 661 34.76 -26.26 7.86
N ASP A 662 35.40 -25.15 7.47
CA ASP A 662 35.66 -24.83 6.06
C ASP A 662 36.39 -25.97 5.32
N ALA A 663 37.33 -26.64 5.98
CA ALA A 663 38.05 -27.79 5.42
C ALA A 663 37.16 -29.00 5.13
N VAL A 664 36.08 -29.21 5.90
CA VAL A 664 35.08 -30.26 5.62
C VAL A 664 34.14 -29.80 4.51
N VAL A 665 33.75 -28.51 4.52
CA VAL A 665 32.92 -27.91 3.45
C VAL A 665 33.61 -28.03 2.09
N GLU A 666 34.90 -27.71 1.98
CA GLU A 666 35.67 -27.84 0.74
C GLU A 666 35.65 -29.29 0.21
N ARG A 667 35.89 -30.29 1.07
CA ARG A 667 35.81 -31.72 0.69
C ARG A 667 34.42 -32.13 0.24
N LEU A 668 33.40 -31.61 0.90
CA LEU A 668 32.01 -31.85 0.56
C LEU A 668 31.65 -31.22 -0.81
N VAL A 669 32.19 -30.05 -1.13
CA VAL A 669 32.06 -29.41 -2.44
C VAL A 669 32.79 -30.21 -3.52
N GLU A 670 33.98 -30.72 -3.26
CA GLU A 670 34.69 -31.62 -4.20
C GLU A 670 33.87 -32.89 -4.52
N LEU A 671 33.26 -33.49 -3.49
CA LEU A 671 32.36 -34.63 -3.65
C LEU A 671 31.09 -34.25 -4.41
N GLN A 672 30.56 -33.04 -4.18
CA GLN A 672 29.40 -32.51 -4.90
C GLN A 672 29.70 -32.28 -6.37
N ASP A 673 30.87 -31.75 -6.72
CA ASP A 673 31.30 -31.54 -8.10
C ASP A 673 31.49 -32.86 -8.85
N ARG A 674 31.88 -33.93 -8.14
CA ARG A 674 31.97 -35.29 -8.68
C ARG A 674 30.61 -35.97 -8.83
N TYR A 675 29.84 -36.07 -7.75
CA TYR A 675 28.64 -36.90 -7.70
C TYR A 675 27.33 -36.15 -8.01
N ALA A 676 27.34 -34.82 -8.07
CA ALA A 676 26.20 -33.91 -8.27
C ALA A 676 25.06 -34.00 -7.24
N VAL A 677 24.92 -35.11 -6.52
CA VAL A 677 23.91 -35.34 -5.48
C VAL A 677 24.56 -36.05 -4.30
N LEU A 678 24.47 -35.47 -3.10
CA LEU A 678 24.94 -36.03 -1.86
C LEU A 678 23.78 -36.27 -0.89
N VAL A 679 23.75 -37.45 -0.28
CA VAL A 679 22.74 -37.85 0.70
C VAL A 679 23.40 -37.98 2.06
N PHE A 680 22.76 -37.41 3.08
CA PHE A 680 23.20 -37.49 4.47
C PHE A 680 22.07 -38.05 5.33
N ARG A 681 22.38 -39.04 6.16
CA ARG A 681 21.40 -39.68 7.04
C ARG A 681 21.42 -39.08 8.43
N ARG A 682 20.24 -38.84 8.99
CA ARG A 682 20.05 -38.44 10.40
C ARG A 682 20.99 -37.31 10.86
N THR A 683 21.03 -36.22 10.10
CA THR A 683 21.89 -35.06 10.37
C THR A 683 21.56 -34.37 11.70
N GLY A 684 20.32 -34.48 12.19
CA GLY A 684 19.89 -33.78 13.42
C GLY A 684 19.90 -32.25 13.31
N LEU A 685 19.94 -31.71 12.08
CA LEU A 685 19.88 -30.28 11.83
C LEU A 685 18.49 -29.71 12.15
N ASP A 686 18.48 -28.54 12.79
CA ASP A 686 17.30 -27.68 12.85
C ASP A 686 17.33 -26.65 11.71
N ASN A 687 16.30 -25.81 11.62
CA ASN A 687 16.19 -24.79 10.58
C ASN A 687 17.40 -23.83 10.57
N ALA A 688 17.85 -23.39 11.74
CA ALA A 688 18.91 -22.39 11.84
C ALA A 688 20.25 -22.98 11.39
N ARG A 689 20.56 -24.20 11.82
CA ARG A 689 21.80 -24.90 11.40
C ARG A 689 21.76 -25.35 9.94
N HIS A 690 20.59 -25.72 9.41
CA HIS A 690 20.41 -25.96 7.98
C HIS A 690 20.73 -24.71 7.15
N ILE A 691 20.20 -23.55 7.53
CA ILE A 691 20.48 -22.28 6.83
C ILE A 691 21.95 -21.90 6.96
N ALA A 692 22.53 -22.03 8.16
CA ALA A 692 23.93 -21.71 8.40
C ALA A 692 24.87 -22.55 7.52
N PHE A 693 24.60 -23.85 7.38
CA PHE A 693 25.35 -24.71 6.47
C PHE A 693 25.18 -24.27 5.01
N SER A 694 23.95 -23.99 4.57
CA SER A 694 23.71 -23.51 3.20
C SER A 694 24.41 -22.19 2.89
N GLN A 695 24.54 -21.29 3.87
CA GLN A 695 25.28 -20.03 3.73
C GLN A 695 26.79 -20.23 3.56
N GLN A 696 27.35 -21.36 4.00
CA GLN A 696 28.77 -21.70 3.75
C GLN A 696 29.02 -22.12 2.30
N LEU A 697 27.98 -22.51 1.55
CA LEU A 697 28.10 -23.08 0.21
C LEU A 697 28.03 -22.04 -0.93
N GLY A 698 27.68 -20.78 -0.62
CA GLY A 698 27.65 -19.69 -1.60
C GLY A 698 27.26 -18.34 -1.01
N ARG A 699 27.51 -17.27 -1.76
CA ARG A 699 27.37 -15.88 -1.27
C ARG A 699 25.95 -15.47 -0.88
N GLN A 700 24.93 -16.05 -1.51
CA GLN A 700 23.53 -15.65 -1.34
C GLN A 700 22.61 -16.86 -1.38
N LEU A 701 21.59 -16.85 -0.54
CA LEU A 701 20.47 -17.79 -0.59
C LEU A 701 19.28 -17.17 -1.31
N GLU A 702 18.51 -17.99 -2.02
CA GLU A 702 17.24 -17.59 -2.60
C GLU A 702 16.24 -17.26 -1.48
N VAL A 703 15.53 -16.14 -1.64
CA VAL A 703 14.45 -15.76 -0.72
C VAL A 703 13.14 -16.36 -1.20
N ASN A 704 12.50 -17.13 -0.32
CA ASN A 704 11.18 -17.71 -0.50
C ASN A 704 10.19 -16.60 -0.94
N PRO A 705 9.55 -16.72 -2.11
CA PRO A 705 8.65 -15.69 -2.64
C PRO A 705 7.27 -15.65 -1.95
N PHE A 706 7.01 -16.49 -0.95
CA PHE A 706 5.75 -16.60 -0.20
C PHE A 706 4.52 -16.54 -1.12
N TYR A 707 4.38 -17.49 -2.05
CA TYR A 707 3.31 -17.48 -3.06
C TYR A 707 1.89 -17.42 -2.47
N PHE A 708 1.72 -17.88 -1.24
CA PHE A 708 0.44 -17.89 -0.52
C PHE A 708 0.38 -16.84 0.61
N GLY A 709 1.35 -15.94 0.68
CA GLY A 709 1.53 -14.95 1.76
C GLY A 709 2.31 -15.50 2.95
N VAL A 710 3.11 -14.65 3.59
CA VAL A 710 3.96 -15.01 4.74
C VAL A 710 3.13 -15.56 5.91
N GLU A 711 1.89 -15.09 6.05
CA GLU A 711 0.98 -15.49 7.12
C GLU A 711 0.54 -16.95 7.04
N GLN A 712 0.55 -17.53 5.83
CA GLN A 712 0.14 -18.91 5.54
C GLN A 712 1.34 -19.88 5.44
N ASP A 713 2.56 -19.36 5.53
CA ASP A 713 3.79 -20.16 5.57
C ASP A 713 4.00 -20.66 7.00
N ARG A 714 4.08 -21.98 7.19
CA ARG A 714 4.30 -22.56 8.53
C ARG A 714 5.75 -22.42 9.00
N VAL A 715 6.70 -22.34 8.08
CA VAL A 715 8.13 -22.29 8.39
C VAL A 715 8.51 -20.85 8.74
N ARG A 716 7.86 -19.85 8.11
CA ARG A 716 8.06 -18.40 8.35
C ARG A 716 9.50 -17.93 8.25
N GLU A 717 10.33 -18.70 7.57
CA GLU A 717 11.75 -18.47 7.43
C GLU A 717 12.05 -18.12 5.97
N PRO A 718 12.48 -16.88 5.67
CA PRO A 718 12.68 -16.43 4.29
C PRO A 718 13.66 -17.28 3.48
N PHE A 719 14.58 -18.00 4.10
CA PHE A 719 15.55 -18.84 3.39
C PHE A 719 15.16 -20.32 3.27
N LEU A 720 13.98 -20.69 3.79
CA LEU A 720 13.45 -22.05 3.69
C LEU A 720 12.12 -22.06 2.93
N TRP A 721 12.09 -22.84 1.85
CA TRP A 721 10.89 -23.16 1.11
C TRP A 721 10.20 -24.37 1.73
N ASP A 722 8.92 -24.23 2.09
CA ASP A 722 8.11 -25.33 2.59
C ASP A 722 7.65 -26.24 1.43
N VAL A 723 8.43 -27.28 1.16
CA VAL A 723 8.14 -28.29 0.12
C VAL A 723 7.24 -29.42 0.65
N GLY A 724 6.76 -29.29 1.89
CA GLY A 724 5.90 -30.25 2.54
C GLY A 724 4.43 -30.15 2.13
N ASN A 725 3.66 -31.15 2.54
CA ASN A 725 2.21 -31.23 2.34
C ASN A 725 1.42 -30.93 3.63
N ILE A 726 1.99 -30.11 4.53
CA ILE A 726 1.43 -29.78 5.84
C ILE A 726 1.05 -28.29 5.90
N GLN A 727 -0.14 -27.99 6.42
CA GLN A 727 -0.66 -26.64 6.65
C GLN A 727 -0.17 -26.07 7.98
N LEU A 728 -0.46 -24.78 8.22
CA LEU A 728 -0.06 -24.08 9.45
C LEU A 728 -0.66 -24.71 10.72
N ASP A 729 -1.86 -25.29 10.62
CA ASP A 729 -2.57 -25.96 11.72
C ASP A 729 -2.14 -27.44 11.91
N GLY A 730 -1.18 -27.92 11.12
CA GLY A 730 -0.73 -29.32 11.15
C GLY A 730 -1.57 -30.28 10.30
N SER A 731 -2.67 -29.84 9.69
CA SER A 731 -3.47 -30.67 8.77
C SER A 731 -2.75 -30.86 7.43
N LEU A 732 -3.13 -31.88 6.66
CA LEU A 732 -2.61 -32.06 5.31
C LEU A 732 -3.19 -31.02 4.35
N VAL A 733 -2.39 -30.63 3.35
CA VAL A 733 -2.82 -29.77 2.26
C VAL A 733 -3.99 -30.44 1.54
N GLN A 734 -5.14 -29.77 1.55
CA GLN A 734 -6.36 -30.30 0.97
C GLN A 734 -6.23 -30.48 -0.55
N PRO A 735 -6.74 -31.59 -1.10
CA PRO A 735 -6.91 -31.76 -2.54
C PRO A 735 -7.61 -30.54 -3.16
N ASP A 736 -7.22 -30.18 -4.36
CA ASP A 736 -7.74 -29.05 -5.15
C ASP A 736 -7.59 -27.65 -4.55
N SER A 737 -6.86 -27.51 -3.44
CA SER A 737 -6.42 -26.20 -2.97
C SER A 737 -5.42 -25.57 -3.95
N ARG A 738 -5.29 -24.23 -3.96
CA ARG A 738 -4.31 -23.57 -4.83
C ARG A 738 -2.87 -24.02 -4.54
N ARG A 739 -2.54 -24.34 -3.27
CA ARG A 739 -1.25 -24.91 -2.87
C ARG A 739 -1.07 -26.33 -3.43
N TRP A 740 -2.11 -27.16 -3.39
CA TRP A 740 -2.13 -28.48 -4.03
C TRP A 740 -1.82 -28.38 -5.53
N HIS A 741 -2.56 -27.55 -6.26
CA HIS A 741 -2.37 -27.35 -7.70
C HIS A 741 -0.98 -26.81 -8.04
N HIS A 742 -0.41 -25.94 -7.20
CA HIS A 742 0.96 -25.47 -7.39
C HIS A 742 1.98 -26.60 -7.18
N SER A 743 1.83 -27.40 -6.11
CA SER A 743 2.73 -28.52 -5.77
C SER A 743 2.75 -29.63 -6.82
N ARG A 744 1.66 -29.82 -7.57
CA ARG A 744 1.63 -30.78 -8.70
C ARG A 744 2.72 -30.52 -9.74
N GLY A 745 3.12 -29.27 -9.96
CA GLY A 745 4.23 -28.96 -10.86
C GLY A 745 5.60 -29.45 -10.37
N ASN A 746 5.79 -29.66 -9.05
CA ASN A 746 7.04 -30.20 -8.50
C ASN A 746 7.19 -31.72 -8.75
N ALA A 747 6.13 -32.37 -9.23
CA ALA A 747 6.18 -33.75 -9.67
C ALA A 747 6.67 -33.89 -11.12
N LEU A 748 6.81 -32.80 -11.87
CA LEU A 748 7.44 -32.80 -13.20
C LEU A 748 8.96 -32.82 -13.05
N TRP A 749 9.69 -33.38 -14.01
CA TRP A 749 11.15 -33.29 -14.04
C TRP A 749 11.60 -31.84 -14.22
N HIS A 750 12.34 -31.31 -13.26
CA HIS A 750 12.76 -29.92 -13.26
C HIS A 750 14.12 -29.68 -12.62
N THR A 751 14.66 -28.51 -12.93
CA THR A 751 15.81 -27.91 -12.27
C THR A 751 15.30 -26.77 -11.41
N ASP A 752 15.73 -26.70 -10.15
CA ASP A 752 15.18 -25.69 -9.23
C ASP A 752 15.52 -24.28 -9.69
N SER A 753 14.50 -23.43 -9.65
CA SER A 753 14.61 -22.01 -9.94
C SER A 753 15.25 -21.71 -11.31
N SER A 754 15.14 -22.62 -12.28
CA SER A 754 15.60 -22.37 -13.66
C SER A 754 14.86 -21.21 -14.35
N TYR A 755 13.77 -20.74 -13.76
CA TYR A 755 13.02 -19.54 -14.17
C TYR A 755 13.55 -18.25 -13.52
N HIS A 756 14.69 -18.30 -12.83
CA HIS A 756 15.43 -17.13 -12.34
C HIS A 756 16.63 -16.86 -13.23
N GLN A 757 16.79 -15.59 -13.65
CA GLN A 757 17.89 -15.23 -14.52
C GLN A 757 19.28 -15.49 -13.90
N GLN A 758 19.43 -15.28 -12.59
CA GLN A 758 20.54 -15.85 -11.84
C GLN A 758 20.13 -17.27 -11.41
N ARG A 759 20.81 -18.28 -11.95
CA ARG A 759 20.46 -19.68 -11.72
C ARG A 759 20.74 -20.11 -10.28
N ALA A 760 20.02 -21.13 -9.81
CA ALA A 760 20.39 -21.82 -8.58
C ALA A 760 21.61 -22.72 -8.82
N LYS A 761 22.53 -22.72 -7.86
CA LYS A 761 23.69 -23.62 -7.81
C LYS A 761 23.34 -24.89 -7.06
N TYR A 762 23.02 -24.75 -5.78
CA TYR A 762 22.72 -25.88 -4.91
C TYR A 762 21.31 -25.81 -4.35
N SER A 763 20.72 -26.97 -4.08
CA SER A 763 19.51 -27.07 -3.26
C SER A 763 19.70 -28.15 -2.21
N LEU A 764 19.33 -27.80 -0.98
CA LEU A 764 19.47 -28.65 0.19
C LEU A 764 18.07 -28.85 0.76
N LEU A 765 17.60 -30.09 0.73
CA LEU A 765 16.28 -30.47 1.20
C LEU A 765 16.44 -31.33 2.46
N LEU A 766 15.95 -30.82 3.58
CA LEU A 766 16.02 -31.46 4.89
C LEU A 766 14.64 -32.00 5.29
N SER A 767 14.60 -33.25 5.71
CA SER A 767 13.43 -33.89 6.30
C SER A 767 13.34 -33.60 7.79
N HIS A 768 12.16 -33.21 8.26
CA HIS A 768 11.81 -33.14 9.69
C HIS A 768 10.87 -34.27 10.11
N GLY A 769 10.56 -35.20 9.21
CA GLY A 769 9.70 -36.35 9.49
C GLY A 769 9.64 -37.33 8.33
N HIS A 770 9.36 -38.59 8.64
CA HIS A 770 9.27 -39.66 7.65
C HIS A 770 7.83 -39.79 7.12
N PRO A 771 7.55 -39.52 5.82
CA PRO A 771 6.28 -39.90 5.22
C PRO A 771 6.11 -41.43 5.37
N ARG A 772 4.90 -41.98 5.47
CA ARG A 772 4.58 -43.44 5.58
C ARG A 772 3.80 -44.03 4.40
N ARG A 773 3.00 -43.22 3.67
CA ARG A 773 2.54 -43.52 2.29
C ARG A 773 2.65 -42.31 1.33
N GLY A 774 2.78 -42.57 0.02
CA GLY A 774 2.74 -41.59 -1.09
C GLY A 774 3.89 -40.59 -1.27
N GLY A 775 5.00 -40.62 -0.51
CA GLY A 775 5.96 -39.50 -0.51
C GLY A 775 7.43 -39.76 -0.15
N PHE A 776 7.86 -41.02 -0.15
CA PHE A 776 9.21 -41.46 0.27
C PHE A 776 10.30 -41.09 -0.69
N TYR A 777 9.99 -40.96 -1.98
CA TYR A 777 11.02 -40.85 -2.99
C TYR A 777 11.20 -39.41 -3.46
N THR A 778 12.44 -39.08 -3.75
CA THR A 778 12.84 -37.93 -4.56
C THR A 778 13.81 -38.44 -5.61
N HIS A 779 13.48 -38.21 -6.87
CA HIS A 779 14.19 -38.78 -8.01
C HIS A 779 15.15 -37.76 -8.59
N PHE A 780 16.31 -38.22 -9.06
CA PHE A 780 17.36 -37.40 -9.65
C PHE A 780 17.81 -38.01 -10.97
N ALA A 781 18.12 -37.17 -11.96
CA ALA A 781 18.60 -37.57 -13.28
C ALA A 781 19.94 -36.90 -13.60
N ASP A 782 20.91 -37.68 -14.08
CA ASP A 782 22.25 -37.20 -14.47
C ASP A 782 22.24 -36.59 -15.88
N THR A 783 22.18 -35.26 -15.92
CA THR A 783 22.17 -34.50 -17.19
C THR A 783 23.53 -34.40 -17.86
N ARG A 784 24.62 -34.75 -17.15
CA ARG A 784 25.98 -34.78 -17.71
C ARG A 784 26.17 -36.03 -18.56
N ARG A 785 25.83 -37.19 -17.99
CA ARG A 785 25.89 -38.46 -18.71
C ARG A 785 24.88 -38.49 -19.85
N ALA A 786 23.68 -37.92 -19.65
CA ALA A 786 22.72 -37.76 -20.73
C ALA A 786 23.28 -36.93 -21.90
N TYR A 787 23.99 -35.83 -21.62
CA TYR A 787 24.68 -35.06 -22.66
C TYR A 787 25.80 -35.87 -23.35
N ALA A 788 26.65 -36.55 -22.56
CA ALA A 788 27.77 -37.31 -23.08
C ALA A 788 27.33 -38.41 -24.07
N ASP A 789 26.20 -39.06 -23.80
CA ASP A 789 25.60 -40.11 -24.63
C ASP A 789 24.87 -39.59 -25.89
N LEU A 790 24.71 -38.26 -26.07
CA LEU A 790 24.12 -37.71 -27.30
C LEU A 790 25.05 -37.94 -28.51
N PRO A 791 24.50 -38.15 -29.72
CA PRO A 791 25.29 -38.14 -30.96
C PRO A 791 26.03 -36.81 -31.15
N GLU A 792 27.24 -36.84 -31.70
CA GLU A 792 28.07 -35.63 -31.91
C GLU A 792 27.38 -34.56 -32.77
N GLU A 793 26.62 -34.97 -33.78
CA GLU A 793 25.79 -34.06 -34.59
C GLU A 793 24.79 -33.30 -33.71
N LYS A 794 24.14 -33.99 -32.77
CA LYS A 794 23.18 -33.37 -31.85
C LYS A 794 23.87 -32.46 -30.85
N LYS A 795 25.07 -32.82 -30.37
CA LYS A 795 25.84 -31.94 -29.48
C LYS A 795 26.17 -30.60 -30.15
N LEU A 796 26.62 -30.64 -31.41
CA LEU A 796 26.91 -29.43 -32.21
C LEU A 796 25.65 -28.57 -32.43
N GLU A 797 24.50 -29.19 -32.67
CA GLU A 797 23.22 -28.48 -32.83
C GLU A 797 22.81 -27.74 -31.54
N LEU A 798 23.10 -28.31 -30.37
CA LEU A 798 22.61 -27.82 -29.08
C LEU A 798 23.57 -26.84 -28.38
N GLU A 799 24.85 -26.78 -28.77
CA GLU A 799 25.93 -26.08 -28.04
C GLU A 799 25.62 -24.60 -27.73
N ASP A 800 25.01 -23.88 -28.68
CA ASP A 800 24.68 -22.45 -28.55
C ASP A 800 23.17 -22.18 -28.40
N VAL A 801 22.37 -23.23 -28.20
CA VAL A 801 20.93 -23.10 -28.02
C VAL A 801 20.62 -22.41 -26.70
N VAL A 802 19.74 -21.41 -26.75
CA VAL A 802 19.22 -20.71 -25.56
C VAL A 802 17.74 -21.04 -25.37
N ILE A 803 17.35 -21.37 -24.15
CA ILE A 803 15.99 -21.75 -23.77
C ILE A 803 15.37 -20.67 -22.89
N GLU A 804 14.11 -20.32 -23.17
CA GLU A 804 13.24 -19.56 -22.26
C GLU A 804 12.63 -20.50 -21.23
N HIS A 805 12.94 -20.29 -19.94
CA HIS A 805 12.33 -20.99 -18.82
C HIS A 805 11.27 -20.11 -18.14
N ASP A 806 10.04 -20.60 -18.05
CA ASP A 806 8.87 -19.92 -17.49
C ASP A 806 8.23 -20.77 -16.39
N LEU A 807 8.19 -20.24 -15.16
CA LEU A 807 7.54 -20.92 -14.03
C LEU A 807 6.09 -21.28 -14.37
N TRP A 808 5.36 -20.34 -14.96
CA TRP A 808 3.93 -20.50 -15.17
C TRP A 808 3.60 -21.48 -16.28
N HIS A 809 4.53 -21.70 -17.22
CA HIS A 809 4.44 -22.78 -18.19
C HIS A 809 4.39 -24.14 -17.49
N SER A 810 5.33 -24.42 -16.59
CA SER A 810 5.34 -25.68 -15.83
C SER A 810 4.11 -25.86 -14.91
N ARG A 811 3.59 -24.77 -14.32
CA ARG A 811 2.38 -24.83 -13.48
C ARG A 811 1.13 -25.10 -14.31
N ARG A 812 1.09 -24.59 -15.54
CA ARG A 812 0.06 -24.95 -16.53
C ARG A 812 0.16 -26.42 -16.92
N LEU A 813 1.36 -26.96 -17.18
CA LEU A 813 1.54 -28.39 -17.48
C LEU A 813 1.11 -29.30 -16.31
N GLY A 814 1.45 -28.92 -15.07
CA GLY A 814 1.11 -29.72 -13.89
C GLY A 814 -0.35 -29.60 -13.42
N SER A 815 -1.02 -28.49 -13.74
CA SER A 815 -2.42 -28.25 -13.36
C SER A 815 -3.14 -27.28 -14.33
N PRO A 816 -3.50 -27.76 -15.54
CA PRO A 816 -4.06 -26.92 -16.60
C PRO A 816 -5.31 -26.15 -16.17
N ALA A 817 -6.23 -26.79 -15.44
CA ALA A 817 -7.51 -26.20 -15.01
C ALA A 817 -7.38 -24.93 -14.16
N VAL A 818 -6.26 -24.74 -13.46
CA VAL A 818 -6.02 -23.60 -12.56
C VAL A 818 -5.08 -22.57 -13.16
N TYR A 819 -4.13 -23.01 -14.00
CA TYR A 819 -3.05 -22.18 -14.53
C TYR A 819 -3.08 -22.04 -16.06
N GLN A 820 -4.22 -22.31 -16.71
CA GLN A 820 -4.42 -22.10 -18.15
C GLN A 820 -4.04 -20.67 -18.55
N GLU A 821 -4.44 -19.69 -17.75
CA GLU A 821 -4.07 -18.28 -17.90
C GLU A 821 -3.56 -17.69 -16.58
N PRO A 822 -2.25 -17.75 -16.32
CA PRO A 822 -1.64 -17.08 -15.16
C PRO A 822 -1.91 -15.59 -15.24
N THR A 823 -2.34 -14.99 -14.13
CA THR A 823 -2.70 -13.56 -14.07
C THR A 823 -1.50 -12.67 -14.42
N MET A 824 -1.75 -11.44 -14.90
CA MET A 824 -0.66 -10.51 -15.17
C MET A 824 0.22 -10.22 -13.94
N ALA A 825 -0.35 -10.25 -12.74
CA ALA A 825 0.39 -10.11 -11.49
C ALA A 825 1.29 -11.32 -11.19
N GLU A 826 0.84 -12.53 -11.50
CA GLU A 826 1.64 -13.76 -11.39
C GLU A 826 2.81 -13.74 -12.39
N ARG A 827 2.54 -13.43 -13.67
CA ARG A 827 3.58 -13.30 -14.70
C ARG A 827 4.61 -12.22 -14.35
N ALA A 828 4.18 -11.09 -13.78
CA ALA A 828 5.08 -10.02 -13.35
C ALA A 828 5.94 -10.40 -12.13
N LYS A 829 5.46 -11.28 -11.24
CA LYS A 829 6.19 -11.70 -10.04
C LYS A 829 7.37 -12.63 -10.36
N LYS A 830 7.24 -13.43 -11.42
CA LYS A 830 8.27 -14.36 -11.90
C LYS A 830 8.35 -14.30 -13.43
N PRO A 831 9.12 -13.35 -13.98
CA PRO A 831 9.34 -13.27 -15.42
C PRO A 831 10.14 -14.49 -15.91
N PRO A 832 10.07 -14.83 -17.22
CA PRO A 832 10.90 -15.89 -17.78
C PRO A 832 12.40 -15.59 -17.64
N ALA A 833 13.20 -16.64 -17.54
CA ALA A 833 14.66 -16.58 -17.56
C ALA A 833 15.21 -17.25 -18.81
N TYR A 834 16.42 -16.88 -19.21
CA TYR A 834 17.06 -17.40 -20.41
C TYR A 834 18.39 -18.04 -20.05
N HIS A 835 18.58 -19.30 -20.46
CA HIS A 835 19.78 -20.06 -20.14
C HIS A 835 20.24 -20.83 -21.39
N ARG A 836 21.57 -20.98 -21.55
CA ARG A 836 22.10 -21.94 -22.52
C ARG A 836 21.63 -23.33 -22.14
N LEU A 837 21.17 -24.08 -23.13
CA LEU A 837 20.79 -25.47 -23.00
C LEU A 837 21.99 -26.33 -22.61
N VAL A 838 23.12 -26.13 -23.27
CA VAL A 838 24.38 -26.79 -22.94
C VAL A 838 25.21 -25.86 -22.05
N GLN A 839 25.56 -26.34 -20.85
CA GLN A 839 26.36 -25.61 -19.88
C GLN A 839 27.62 -26.37 -19.52
N THR A 840 28.60 -25.66 -18.98
CA THR A 840 29.81 -26.25 -18.42
C THR A 840 29.64 -26.38 -16.90
N GLY A 841 29.71 -27.60 -16.40
CA GLY A 841 29.69 -27.92 -14.97
C GLY A 841 31.01 -27.54 -14.27
N PRO A 842 31.04 -27.65 -12.93
CA PRO A 842 32.20 -27.24 -12.11
C PRO A 842 33.49 -28.00 -12.44
N ASN A 843 33.35 -29.28 -12.78
CA ASN A 843 34.44 -30.16 -13.19
C ASN A 843 34.84 -29.98 -14.67
N GLY A 844 34.27 -29.00 -15.38
CA GLY A 844 34.50 -28.75 -16.79
C GLY A 844 33.68 -29.61 -17.76
N GLN A 845 32.88 -30.57 -17.26
CA GLN A 845 32.04 -31.40 -18.11
C GLN A 845 30.84 -30.64 -18.65
N LYS A 846 30.41 -31.00 -19.86
CA LYS A 846 29.21 -30.44 -20.47
C LYS A 846 27.95 -31.13 -19.93
N THR A 847 26.89 -30.36 -19.74
CA THR A 847 25.63 -30.81 -19.14
C THR A 847 24.44 -30.12 -19.81
N LEU A 848 23.30 -30.82 -19.85
CA LEU A 848 22.03 -30.25 -20.30
C LEU A 848 21.31 -29.55 -19.14
N TYR A 849 21.09 -28.24 -19.26
CA TYR A 849 20.30 -27.44 -18.33
C TYR A 849 18.84 -27.39 -18.79
N LEU A 850 18.06 -28.39 -18.37
CA LEU A 850 16.66 -28.59 -18.77
C LEU A 850 15.73 -28.56 -17.56
N ALA A 851 14.47 -28.24 -17.81
CA ALA A 851 13.40 -28.35 -16.81
C ALA A 851 12.04 -28.35 -17.51
N ALA A 852 10.98 -28.83 -16.86
CA ALA A 852 9.60 -28.60 -17.29
C ALA A 852 9.22 -27.10 -17.35
N HIS A 853 10.07 -26.20 -16.86
CA HIS A 853 9.95 -24.76 -17.05
C HIS A 853 10.33 -24.33 -18.48
N ALA A 854 11.11 -25.12 -19.22
CA ALA A 854 11.56 -24.83 -20.57
C ALA A 854 10.37 -24.74 -21.53
N LYS A 855 10.11 -23.52 -22.02
CA LYS A 855 8.91 -23.18 -22.79
C LYS A 855 9.18 -23.02 -24.28
N ARG A 856 10.34 -22.50 -24.66
CA ARG A 856 10.72 -22.40 -26.08
C ARG A 856 12.20 -22.20 -26.28
N VAL A 857 12.67 -22.55 -27.48
CA VAL A 857 14.01 -22.22 -27.96
C VAL A 857 14.01 -20.78 -28.46
N VAL A 858 14.96 -19.98 -28.00
CA VAL A 858 15.12 -18.59 -28.44
C VAL A 858 15.75 -18.57 -29.83
N GLY A 859 15.10 -17.89 -30.78
CA GLY A 859 15.60 -17.74 -32.15
C GLY A 859 15.09 -18.79 -33.14
N LEU A 860 14.43 -19.85 -32.67
CA LEU A 860 13.77 -20.83 -33.53
C LEU A 860 12.48 -20.21 -34.11
N GLY A 861 12.39 -20.08 -35.44
CA GLY A 861 11.13 -19.80 -36.16
C GLY A 861 10.65 -18.33 -36.27
N GLN A 862 11.54 -17.37 -36.57
CA GLN A 862 11.14 -15.98 -36.92
C GLN A 862 10.57 -15.80 -38.35
N ALA A 863 10.45 -16.85 -39.15
CA ALA A 863 9.81 -16.78 -40.47
C ALA A 863 8.39 -17.34 -40.40
N HIS A 864 7.38 -16.55 -40.78
CA HIS A 864 6.04 -17.05 -41.08
C HIS A 864 6.15 -18.12 -42.17
N ARG A 865 6.02 -19.39 -41.80
CA ARG A 865 5.85 -20.47 -42.77
C ARG A 865 4.41 -20.46 -43.28
N THR A 866 4.26 -20.41 -44.60
CA THR A 866 2.96 -20.38 -45.29
C THR A 866 2.48 -21.76 -45.74
N ASP A 867 3.19 -22.83 -45.36
CA ASP A 867 3.03 -24.20 -45.88
C ASP A 867 2.28 -25.17 -44.96
N GLY A 868 1.80 -24.72 -43.79
CA GLY A 868 0.99 -25.54 -42.89
C GLY A 868 1.77 -26.55 -42.04
N GLY A 869 3.10 -26.42 -41.93
CA GLY A 869 3.91 -27.18 -40.96
C GLY A 869 3.72 -26.74 -39.49
N PRO A 870 4.28 -27.48 -38.51
CA PRO A 870 4.19 -27.15 -37.09
C PRO A 870 4.74 -25.75 -36.80
N SER A 871 4.10 -25.04 -35.88
CA SER A 871 4.50 -23.69 -35.48
C SER A 871 5.86 -23.70 -34.76
N ALA A 872 6.56 -22.56 -34.76
CA ALA A 872 7.86 -22.40 -34.11
C ALA A 872 7.90 -22.81 -32.63
N ILE A 873 6.76 -22.70 -31.93
CA ILE A 873 6.65 -23.12 -30.54
C ILE A 873 6.41 -24.63 -30.40
N GLU A 874 5.74 -25.26 -31.37
CA GLU A 874 5.58 -26.72 -31.41
C GLU A 874 6.93 -27.38 -31.72
N GLU A 875 7.68 -26.89 -32.71
CA GLU A 875 9.05 -27.38 -32.99
C GLU A 875 9.98 -27.22 -31.77
N SER A 876 9.91 -26.07 -31.09
CA SER A 876 10.67 -25.84 -29.86
C SER A 876 10.31 -26.82 -28.75
N GLN A 877 9.01 -27.09 -28.58
CA GLN A 877 8.52 -28.00 -27.55
C GLN A 877 8.88 -29.45 -27.88
N GLU A 878 8.72 -29.90 -29.13
CA GLU A 878 9.14 -31.25 -29.54
C GLU A 878 10.61 -31.52 -29.19
N LEU A 879 11.51 -30.57 -29.48
CA LEU A 879 12.92 -30.69 -29.12
C LEU A 879 13.13 -30.78 -27.60
N ILE A 880 12.53 -29.86 -26.84
CA ILE A 880 12.66 -29.83 -25.38
C ILE A 880 12.15 -31.14 -24.75
N TRP A 881 11.03 -31.66 -25.25
CA TRP A 881 10.41 -32.88 -24.74
C TRP A 881 11.25 -34.11 -25.06
N ALA A 882 11.76 -34.23 -26.28
CA ALA A 882 12.67 -35.31 -26.67
C ALA A 882 13.94 -35.34 -25.79
N LEU A 883 14.48 -34.17 -25.45
CA LEU A 883 15.65 -34.09 -24.58
C LEU A 883 15.33 -34.42 -23.12
N ILE A 884 14.16 -34.02 -22.60
CA ILE A 884 13.72 -34.41 -21.25
C ILE A 884 13.51 -35.93 -21.19
N GLU A 885 12.89 -36.53 -22.20
CA GLU A 885 12.71 -37.98 -22.29
C GLU A 885 14.06 -38.72 -22.31
N HIS A 886 15.02 -38.23 -23.11
CA HIS A 886 16.38 -38.76 -23.13
C HIS A 886 17.04 -38.69 -21.74
N CYS A 887 17.04 -37.52 -21.10
CA CYS A 887 17.64 -37.33 -19.79
C CYS A 887 16.98 -38.15 -18.66
N THR A 888 15.74 -38.61 -18.85
CA THR A 888 14.96 -39.30 -17.81
C THR A 888 14.89 -40.81 -18.01
N GLN A 889 15.69 -41.34 -18.94
CA GLN A 889 15.89 -42.77 -19.11
C GLN A 889 16.46 -43.45 -17.84
N PRO A 890 16.13 -44.73 -17.62
CA PRO A 890 16.53 -45.53 -16.44
C PRO A 890 18.00 -45.38 -16.05
N LYS A 891 18.87 -45.41 -17.06
CA LYS A 891 20.33 -45.42 -16.90
C LYS A 891 20.92 -44.11 -16.36
N TYR A 892 20.15 -43.03 -16.35
CA TYR A 892 20.55 -41.73 -15.80
C TYR A 892 19.87 -41.41 -14.47
N VAL A 893 18.88 -42.21 -14.05
CA VAL A 893 17.99 -41.87 -12.95
C VAL A 893 18.25 -42.75 -11.72
N PHE A 894 18.28 -42.15 -10.54
CA PHE A 894 18.13 -42.87 -9.28
C PHE A 894 17.09 -42.21 -8.37
N SER A 895 16.65 -42.94 -7.35
CA SER A 895 15.65 -42.48 -6.39
C SER A 895 16.23 -42.51 -4.97
N MET A 896 16.17 -41.38 -4.28
CA MET A 896 16.52 -41.25 -2.88
C MET A 896 15.27 -41.49 -2.03
N GLU A 897 15.34 -42.45 -1.11
CA GLU A 897 14.30 -42.72 -0.13
C GLU A 897 14.53 -41.92 1.15
N TRP A 898 13.51 -41.20 1.63
CA TRP A 898 13.48 -40.62 2.97
C TRP A 898 13.25 -41.73 3.98
N LEU A 899 14.18 -41.97 4.91
CA LEU A 899 14.08 -43.06 5.89
C LEU A 899 13.72 -42.56 7.29
N ASP A 900 14.21 -41.38 7.67
CA ASP A 900 13.96 -40.81 9.00
C ASP A 900 13.91 -39.28 8.97
N GLY A 901 13.44 -38.69 10.08
CA GLY A 901 13.61 -37.26 10.36
C GLY A 901 15.10 -36.93 10.54
N GLY A 902 15.55 -35.87 9.87
CA GLY A 902 16.94 -35.44 9.83
C GLY A 902 17.73 -35.94 8.62
N ASP A 903 17.15 -36.78 7.75
CA ASP A 903 17.74 -37.06 6.44
C ASP A 903 17.80 -35.78 5.60
N MET A 904 18.90 -35.58 4.88
CA MET A 904 19.11 -34.43 4.00
C MET A 904 19.66 -34.89 2.65
N VAL A 905 19.15 -34.30 1.57
CA VAL A 905 19.75 -34.44 0.23
C VAL A 905 20.17 -33.08 -0.29
N TRP A 906 21.37 -33.02 -0.85
CA TRP A 906 21.98 -31.83 -1.44
C TRP A 906 22.31 -32.14 -2.91
N TRP A 907 21.77 -31.37 -3.84
CA TRP A 907 22.06 -31.54 -5.27
C TRP A 907 22.49 -30.24 -5.96
N ASP A 908 23.20 -30.40 -7.08
CA ASP A 908 23.65 -29.32 -7.94
C ASP A 908 22.71 -29.16 -9.13
N ASN A 909 21.97 -28.06 -9.11
CA ASN A 909 20.97 -27.72 -10.13
C ASN A 909 21.61 -27.45 -11.50
N ARG A 910 22.92 -27.22 -11.59
CA ARG A 910 23.60 -26.98 -12.88
C ARG A 910 23.81 -28.27 -13.66
N GLN A 911 23.78 -29.42 -12.99
CA GLN A 911 24.19 -30.73 -13.52
C GLN A 911 23.22 -31.87 -13.13
N SER A 912 22.00 -31.53 -12.69
CA SER A 912 20.96 -32.53 -12.40
C SER A 912 19.56 -31.99 -12.63
N MET A 913 18.65 -32.88 -13.02
CA MET A 913 17.21 -32.67 -12.88
C MET A 913 16.67 -33.51 -11.74
N HIS A 914 15.55 -33.11 -11.16
CA HIS A 914 14.90 -33.84 -10.09
C HIS A 914 13.37 -33.74 -10.16
N ARG A 915 12.69 -34.59 -9.39
CA ARG A 915 11.25 -34.52 -9.16
C ARG A 915 10.84 -35.16 -7.84
N ALA A 916 9.74 -34.67 -7.28
CA ALA A 916 9.05 -35.35 -6.18
C ALA A 916 8.06 -36.41 -6.71
N ASN A 917 7.63 -37.31 -5.83
CA ASN A 917 6.46 -38.14 -6.10
C ASN A 917 5.23 -37.25 -6.39
N PRO A 918 4.31 -37.70 -7.27
CA PRO A 918 3.02 -37.06 -7.43
C PRO A 918 2.31 -36.92 -6.08
N TYR A 919 1.75 -35.74 -5.83
CA TYR A 919 0.88 -35.53 -4.67
C TYR A 919 -0.42 -36.30 -4.89
N THR A 920 -0.66 -37.34 -4.08
CA THR A 920 -1.89 -38.14 -4.12
C THR A 920 -2.70 -37.97 -2.82
N PRO A 921 -4.03 -38.13 -2.85
CA PRO A 921 -4.86 -38.02 -1.63
C PRO A 921 -4.45 -38.98 -0.51
N GLU A 922 -3.78 -40.08 -0.85
CA GLU A 922 -3.32 -41.13 0.06
C GLU A 922 -1.93 -40.83 0.68
N MET A 923 -1.31 -39.71 0.29
CA MET A 923 0.00 -39.28 0.79
C MET A 923 -0.09 -38.85 2.26
N THR A 924 0.76 -39.44 3.09
CA THR A 924 0.89 -39.05 4.51
C THR A 924 1.70 -37.76 4.68
N ALA A 925 1.76 -37.23 5.91
CA ALA A 925 2.53 -36.03 6.23
C ALA A 925 4.00 -36.14 5.79
N ARG A 926 4.41 -35.20 4.95
CA ARG A 926 5.77 -35.01 4.44
C ARG A 926 6.24 -33.63 4.90
N ASP A 927 7.07 -33.58 5.94
CA ASP A 927 7.70 -32.36 6.41
C ASP A 927 9.11 -32.26 5.86
N VAL A 928 9.27 -31.58 4.71
CA VAL A 928 10.58 -31.30 4.13
C VAL A 928 10.71 -29.82 3.81
N ARG A 929 11.90 -29.26 4.00
CA ARG A 929 12.18 -27.83 3.86
C ARG A 929 13.44 -27.65 3.02
N ARG A 930 13.39 -26.76 2.03
CA ARG A 930 14.49 -26.55 1.09
C ARG A 930 15.14 -25.20 1.28
N SER A 931 16.45 -25.17 1.41
CA SER A 931 17.22 -23.95 1.14
C SER A 931 17.85 -24.04 -0.25
N THR A 932 17.96 -22.92 -0.93
CA THR A 932 18.52 -22.86 -2.30
C THR A 932 19.63 -21.81 -2.34
N VAL A 933 20.81 -22.23 -2.79
CA VAL A 933 22.00 -21.38 -2.92
C VAL A 933 22.04 -20.84 -4.35
N LEU A 934 22.10 -19.52 -4.50
CA LEU A 934 22.22 -18.88 -5.81
C LEU A 934 23.63 -19.07 -6.36
N ASP A 935 23.75 -19.21 -7.68
CA ASP A 935 25.06 -19.36 -8.30
C ASP A 935 25.84 -18.05 -8.22
N ASP A 936 27.08 -18.19 -7.75
CA ASP A 936 28.07 -17.14 -7.58
C ASP A 936 29.29 -17.33 -8.51
N GLY A 937 29.22 -18.32 -9.41
CA GLY A 937 30.20 -18.58 -10.45
C GLY A 937 30.13 -17.61 -11.65
N PRO A 938 31.14 -17.65 -12.54
CA PRO A 938 31.25 -16.74 -13.67
C PRO A 938 30.07 -16.85 -14.65
N ASP A 939 29.50 -18.05 -14.78
CA ASP A 939 28.37 -18.32 -15.65
C ASP A 939 27.02 -18.23 -14.93
N ALA A 940 26.93 -17.67 -13.72
CA ALA A 940 25.73 -17.69 -12.88
C ALA A 940 24.43 -17.22 -13.54
N PHE A 941 24.50 -16.50 -14.66
CA PHE A 941 23.34 -16.06 -15.43
C PHE A 941 22.97 -16.96 -16.61
N GLY A 942 23.73 -18.04 -16.87
CA GLY A 942 23.51 -19.07 -17.88
C GLY A 942 23.64 -18.62 -19.33
N VAL A 943 23.50 -17.33 -19.60
CA VAL A 943 23.80 -16.63 -20.84
C VAL A 943 24.61 -15.40 -20.49
N GLY A 944 25.58 -15.03 -21.35
CA GLY A 944 26.09 -13.67 -21.31
C GLY A 944 24.89 -12.74 -21.40
N VAL A 945 24.83 -11.72 -20.54
CA VAL A 945 23.68 -10.81 -20.50
C VAL A 945 23.47 -10.28 -21.93
N ARG A 946 22.42 -10.81 -22.60
CA ARG A 946 21.59 -10.27 -23.71
C ARG A 946 21.62 -10.96 -25.10
N PRO A 947 20.46 -11.38 -25.65
CA PRO A 947 20.18 -11.31 -27.08
C PRO A 947 20.07 -9.83 -27.49
N GLN A 948 21.15 -9.31 -28.07
CA GLN A 948 21.32 -8.13 -28.95
C GLN A 948 20.63 -6.76 -28.68
N TYR A 949 19.76 -6.56 -27.70
CA TYR A 949 19.15 -5.23 -27.43
C TYR A 949 19.89 -4.29 -26.52
N LEU A 950 21.08 -4.69 -26.19
CA LEU A 950 21.55 -4.35 -24.89
C LEU A 950 23.08 -4.43 -24.94
N SER A 951 23.61 -3.68 -25.89
CA SER A 951 24.99 -3.19 -25.87
C SER A 951 25.28 -2.58 -24.51
N HIS A 952 26.25 -3.11 -23.77
CA HIS A 952 27.40 -2.34 -23.31
C HIS A 952 28.43 -3.20 -22.54
N PRO A 953 29.73 -2.92 -22.70
CA PRO A 953 30.87 -3.77 -22.33
C PRO A 953 31.33 -3.64 -20.86
N TYR A 954 30.44 -3.81 -19.88
CA TYR A 954 30.77 -3.41 -18.48
C TYR A 954 31.38 -4.49 -17.57
N LEU A 955 31.34 -5.78 -17.92
CA LEU A 955 31.85 -6.84 -17.03
C LEU A 955 33.38 -7.00 -17.05
N LEU A 956 34.07 -6.41 -18.03
CA LEU A 956 35.53 -6.29 -18.05
C LEU A 956 36.04 -4.99 -17.38
N MET A 957 35.15 -4.08 -16.94
CA MET A 957 35.53 -2.72 -16.47
C MET A 957 35.43 -2.48 -14.95
N ALA A 958 34.87 -3.41 -14.17
CA ALA A 958 34.69 -3.24 -12.72
C ALA A 958 36.01 -3.25 -11.91
N SER A 959 37.12 -3.69 -12.51
CA SER A 959 38.45 -3.66 -11.88
C SER A 959 38.97 -2.24 -11.68
N ASP A 960 38.57 -1.27 -12.52
CA ASP A 960 39.20 0.05 -12.60
C ASP A 960 38.74 1.05 -11.52
N LEU A 961 37.48 0.96 -11.06
CA LEU A 961 36.95 1.82 -9.98
C LEU A 961 37.24 1.29 -8.57
N SER A 962 37.56 0.01 -8.43
CA SER A 962 37.80 -0.64 -7.13
C SER A 962 39.00 -0.07 -6.38
N SER A 963 39.96 0.50 -7.12
CA SER A 963 41.18 1.13 -6.60
C SER A 963 40.96 2.59 -6.18
N GLN A 964 39.95 3.27 -6.73
CA GLN A 964 39.73 4.73 -6.60
C GLN A 964 39.01 5.13 -5.31
N THR A 965 39.38 6.28 -4.76
CA THR A 965 38.65 6.97 -3.68
C THR A 965 37.71 8.00 -4.29
N ILE A 966 36.42 7.93 -3.96
CA ILE A 966 35.36 8.75 -4.55
C ILE A 966 34.74 9.64 -3.48
N ALA A 967 34.78 10.95 -3.69
CA ALA A 967 34.17 11.93 -2.81
C ALA A 967 32.90 12.50 -3.45
N PHE A 968 31.84 12.65 -2.67
CA PHE A 968 30.61 13.34 -3.05
C PHE A 968 30.47 14.61 -2.23
N ILE A 969 30.26 15.74 -2.90
CA ILE A 969 29.88 16.99 -2.25
C ILE A 969 28.39 17.22 -2.53
N GLY A 970 27.56 17.01 -1.50
CA GLY A 970 26.10 16.95 -1.56
C GLY A 970 25.56 15.51 -1.47
N GLY A 971 24.59 15.30 -0.56
CA GLY A 971 23.94 14.02 -0.26
C GLY A 971 22.48 13.97 -0.73
N GLY A 972 22.19 14.54 -1.90
CA GLY A 972 20.85 14.56 -2.51
C GLY A 972 20.37 13.20 -3.05
N ASN A 973 19.20 13.20 -3.71
CA ASN A 973 18.64 11.96 -4.31
C ASN A 973 19.53 11.38 -5.41
N MET A 974 20.13 12.22 -6.27
CA MET A 974 21.04 11.73 -7.31
C MET A 974 22.34 11.16 -6.73
N ALA A 975 22.91 11.81 -5.70
CA ALA A 975 24.06 11.26 -4.99
C ALA A 975 23.72 9.89 -4.39
N ALA A 976 22.55 9.76 -3.73
CA ALA A 976 22.08 8.48 -3.18
C ALA A 976 21.95 7.39 -4.25
N ALA A 977 21.43 7.72 -5.42
CA ALA A 977 21.30 6.78 -6.54
C ALA A 977 22.67 6.25 -6.97
N ILE A 978 23.60 7.16 -7.28
CA ILE A 978 24.95 6.83 -7.76
C ILE A 978 25.71 6.02 -6.69
N ILE A 979 25.66 6.43 -5.42
CA ILE A 979 26.29 5.70 -4.32
C ILE A 979 25.71 4.30 -4.19
N SER A 980 24.39 4.16 -4.26
CA SER A 980 23.73 2.84 -4.17
C SER A 980 24.15 1.94 -5.33
N GLY A 981 24.24 2.47 -6.54
CA GLY A 981 24.74 1.76 -7.72
C GLY A 981 26.20 1.32 -7.57
N LEU A 982 27.08 2.22 -7.12
CA LEU A 982 28.50 1.91 -6.88
C LEU A 982 28.69 0.81 -5.83
N VAL A 983 27.96 0.89 -4.71
CA VAL A 983 27.99 -0.13 -3.66
C VAL A 983 27.47 -1.47 -4.16
N ALA A 984 26.38 -1.47 -4.94
CA ALA A 984 25.83 -2.70 -5.53
C ALA A 984 26.80 -3.35 -6.53
N LYS A 985 27.65 -2.57 -7.19
CA LYS A 985 28.72 -3.05 -8.10
C LYS A 985 30.03 -3.40 -7.38
N GLY A 986 30.05 -3.41 -6.04
CA GLY A 986 31.18 -3.89 -5.24
C GLY A 986 32.26 -2.84 -4.94
N VAL A 987 32.01 -1.55 -5.20
CA VAL A 987 32.92 -0.48 -4.75
C VAL A 987 32.92 -0.44 -3.23
N SER A 988 34.12 -0.52 -2.63
CA SER A 988 34.26 -0.54 -1.17
C SER A 988 33.67 0.71 -0.55
N LYS A 989 32.75 0.54 0.40
CA LYS A 989 32.10 1.63 1.12
C LYS A 989 33.10 2.54 1.85
N ALA A 990 34.24 1.96 2.27
CA ALA A 990 35.32 2.70 2.92
C ALA A 990 36.01 3.70 1.98
N LYS A 991 35.89 3.52 0.66
CA LYS A 991 36.46 4.42 -0.35
C LYS A 991 35.49 5.51 -0.82
N ILE A 992 34.27 5.54 -0.28
CA ILE A 992 33.26 6.54 -0.61
C ILE A 992 33.06 7.48 0.59
N ILE A 993 33.25 8.78 0.36
CA ILE A 993 33.10 9.80 1.40
C ILE A 993 32.10 10.85 0.91
N VAL A 994 31.09 11.18 1.73
CA VAL A 994 30.06 12.16 1.38
C VAL A 994 30.09 13.34 2.33
N SER A 995 30.29 14.55 1.79
CA SER A 995 30.04 15.81 2.49
C SER A 995 28.60 16.24 2.29
N GLU A 996 27.84 16.36 3.37
CA GLU A 996 26.45 16.81 3.33
C GLU A 996 26.16 17.60 4.61
N PRO A 997 25.80 18.89 4.57
CA PRO A 997 25.64 19.72 5.76
C PRO A 997 24.37 19.41 6.58
N TRP A 998 23.32 18.87 5.98
CA TRP A 998 22.05 18.62 6.67
C TRP A 998 21.99 17.21 7.30
N ASP A 999 21.75 17.12 8.61
CA ASP A 999 21.70 15.86 9.36
C ASP A 999 20.80 14.79 8.72
N VAL A 1000 19.62 15.18 8.22
CA VAL A 1000 18.65 14.25 7.63
C VAL A 1000 19.23 13.55 6.40
N ASN A 1001 19.89 14.30 5.52
CA ASN A 1001 20.48 13.76 4.30
C ASN A 1001 21.79 13.03 4.61
N ARG A 1002 22.60 13.55 5.54
CA ARG A 1002 23.84 12.92 5.99
C ARG A 1002 23.56 11.55 6.64
N ASN A 1003 22.54 11.44 7.49
CA ASN A 1003 22.09 10.18 8.07
C ASN A 1003 21.55 9.20 7.01
N LYS A 1004 20.87 9.71 5.98
CA LYS A 1004 20.46 8.91 4.82
C LYS A 1004 21.67 8.32 4.07
N MET A 1005 22.72 9.11 3.85
CA MET A 1005 23.96 8.62 3.24
C MET A 1005 24.69 7.63 4.16
N ALA A 1006 24.78 7.91 5.46
CA ALA A 1006 25.38 7.01 6.43
C ALA A 1006 24.64 5.65 6.48
N GLY A 1007 23.32 5.64 6.27
CA GLY A 1007 22.51 4.42 6.15
C GLY A 1007 22.91 3.50 4.97
N LEU A 1008 23.63 4.01 3.96
CA LEU A 1008 24.20 3.19 2.89
C LEU A 1008 25.51 2.49 3.32
N GLY A 1009 26.06 2.89 4.47
CA GLY A 1009 27.28 2.36 5.07
C GLY A 1009 28.57 3.02 4.56
N VAL A 1010 28.47 4.17 3.89
CA VAL A 1010 29.61 4.97 3.41
C VAL A 1010 30.06 5.98 4.46
N GLN A 1011 31.28 6.52 4.32
CA GLN A 1011 31.76 7.56 5.23
C GLN A 1011 31.03 8.88 4.97
N THR A 1012 30.70 9.61 6.03
CA THR A 1012 30.00 10.89 5.92
C THR A 1012 30.66 11.97 6.77
N THR A 1013 30.62 13.22 6.29
CA THR A 1013 31.15 14.40 6.96
C THR A 1013 30.26 15.61 6.63
N ASP A 1014 30.38 16.68 7.40
CA ASP A 1014 29.79 18.00 7.10
C ASP A 1014 30.81 18.97 6.48
N ASN A 1015 32.08 18.57 6.42
CA ASN A 1015 33.19 19.34 5.91
C ASN A 1015 33.60 18.91 4.49
N ASN A 1016 33.51 19.84 3.53
CA ASN A 1016 33.83 19.61 2.12
C ASN A 1016 35.30 19.26 1.89
N VAL A 1017 36.22 19.98 2.53
CA VAL A 1017 37.66 19.76 2.41
C VAL A 1017 38.05 18.37 2.91
N LYS A 1018 37.46 17.93 4.02
CA LYS A 1018 37.69 16.58 4.57
C LYS A 1018 37.24 15.49 3.63
N ALA A 1019 36.09 15.65 2.96
CA ALA A 1019 35.62 14.69 1.97
C ALA A 1019 36.51 14.66 0.72
N ALA A 1020 36.95 15.82 0.25
CA ALA A 1020 37.72 15.94 -0.99
C ALA A 1020 39.21 15.55 -0.84
N THR A 1021 39.77 15.61 0.37
CA THR A 1021 41.19 15.32 0.61
C THR A 1021 41.51 13.85 0.28
N GLY A 1022 42.42 13.63 -0.68
CA GLY A 1022 42.83 12.29 -1.10
C GLY A 1022 41.86 11.59 -2.07
N ALA A 1023 40.81 12.27 -2.53
CA ALA A 1023 39.89 11.74 -3.53
C ALA A 1023 40.55 11.67 -4.91
N ASN A 1024 40.30 10.60 -5.65
CA ASN A 1024 40.69 10.48 -7.06
C ASN A 1024 39.60 11.04 -7.99
N ILE A 1025 38.33 10.83 -7.60
CA ILE A 1025 37.15 11.35 -8.29
C ILE A 1025 36.32 12.17 -7.30
N LEU A 1026 35.99 13.39 -7.67
CA LEU A 1026 35.15 14.29 -6.88
C LEU A 1026 33.85 14.55 -7.63
N ILE A 1027 32.71 14.14 -7.06
CA ILE A 1027 31.38 14.36 -7.62
C ILE A 1027 30.74 15.58 -6.97
N LEU A 1028 30.47 16.60 -7.78
CA LEU A 1028 29.75 17.79 -7.35
C LEU A 1028 28.25 17.59 -7.53
N ALA A 1029 27.57 17.27 -6.43
CA ALA A 1029 26.15 16.94 -6.33
C ALA A 1029 25.36 17.97 -5.51
N VAL A 1030 25.76 19.24 -5.59
CA VAL A 1030 25.09 20.37 -4.92
C VAL A 1030 24.14 21.10 -5.85
N LYS A 1031 23.25 21.91 -5.27
CA LYS A 1031 22.40 22.79 -6.06
C LYS A 1031 23.25 23.86 -6.78
N PRO A 1032 22.85 24.31 -7.97
CA PRO A 1032 23.67 25.24 -8.77
C PRO A 1032 24.04 26.53 -8.04
N GLN A 1033 23.16 27.04 -7.17
CA GLN A 1033 23.36 28.27 -6.40
C GLN A 1033 24.49 28.19 -5.37
N VAL A 1034 24.89 26.97 -4.97
CA VAL A 1034 25.89 26.74 -3.91
C VAL A 1034 27.23 26.29 -4.50
N ALA A 1035 27.26 25.91 -5.78
CA ALA A 1035 28.42 25.33 -6.44
C ALA A 1035 29.65 26.25 -6.45
N LYS A 1036 29.47 27.55 -6.74
CA LYS A 1036 30.57 28.52 -6.75
C LYS A 1036 31.31 28.55 -5.41
N THR A 1037 30.57 28.74 -4.32
CA THR A 1037 31.13 28.78 -2.96
C THR A 1037 31.92 27.52 -2.63
N VAL A 1038 31.35 26.35 -2.92
CA VAL A 1038 32.01 25.04 -2.69
C VAL A 1038 33.27 24.89 -3.54
N CYS A 1039 33.22 25.22 -4.82
CA CYS A 1039 34.39 25.13 -5.72
C CYS A 1039 35.53 26.05 -5.25
N THR A 1040 35.21 27.29 -4.88
CA THR A 1040 36.20 28.26 -4.37
C THR A 1040 36.81 27.85 -3.03
N GLU A 1041 36.01 27.24 -2.15
CA GLU A 1041 36.47 26.69 -0.87
C GLU A 1041 37.49 25.57 -1.14
N LEU A 1042 37.16 24.63 -2.03
CA LEU A 1042 38.03 23.52 -2.38
C LEU A 1042 39.33 23.99 -3.06
N ALA A 1043 39.25 24.95 -3.99
CA ALA A 1043 40.41 25.52 -4.68
C ALA A 1043 41.41 26.21 -3.74
N SER A 1044 40.92 26.74 -2.61
CA SER A 1044 41.73 27.41 -1.58
C SER A 1044 42.20 26.47 -0.48
N SER A 1045 41.86 25.19 -0.55
CA SER A 1045 42.10 24.22 0.53
C SER A 1045 43.27 23.28 0.27
N SER A 1046 43.70 22.58 1.32
CA SER A 1046 44.70 21.51 1.23
C SER A 1046 44.28 20.35 0.32
N ALA A 1047 42.98 20.17 0.06
CA ALA A 1047 42.50 19.12 -0.83
C ALA A 1047 43.00 19.31 -2.28
N PHE A 1048 43.18 20.56 -2.72
CA PHE A 1048 43.68 20.90 -4.07
C PHE A 1048 45.16 21.31 -4.06
N ALA A 1049 45.81 21.27 -2.89
CA ALA A 1049 47.26 21.46 -2.74
C ALA A 1049 48.07 20.17 -3.02
N ALA A 1050 47.39 19.04 -3.27
CA ALA A 1050 48.03 17.76 -3.54
C ALA A 1050 48.84 17.72 -4.85
N VAL A 1051 49.75 16.75 -4.96
CA VAL A 1051 50.60 16.54 -6.16
C VAL A 1051 49.73 16.30 -7.40
N GLN A 1052 48.62 15.58 -7.27
CA GLN A 1052 47.66 15.31 -8.35
C GLN A 1052 46.26 15.81 -7.97
N LEU A 1053 45.58 16.52 -8.87
CA LEU A 1053 44.21 17.00 -8.68
C LEU A 1053 43.20 15.89 -9.03
N PRO A 1054 42.04 15.84 -8.34
CA PRO A 1054 41.00 14.87 -8.65
C PRO A 1054 40.36 15.14 -10.02
N LEU A 1055 39.73 14.11 -10.60
CA LEU A 1055 38.76 14.29 -11.68
C LEU A 1055 37.47 14.87 -11.10
N LEU A 1056 37.05 16.04 -11.57
CA LEU A 1056 35.80 16.68 -11.15
C LEU A 1056 34.64 16.26 -12.06
N VAL A 1057 33.67 15.56 -11.49
CA VAL A 1057 32.43 15.15 -12.18
C VAL A 1057 31.28 15.99 -11.65
N SER A 1058 30.77 16.92 -12.44
CA SER A 1058 29.65 17.77 -12.02
C SER A 1058 28.33 17.23 -12.54
N ILE A 1059 27.38 17.00 -11.63
CA ILE A 1059 25.97 16.71 -11.96
C ILE A 1059 25.06 17.92 -11.72
N ALA A 1060 25.64 19.10 -11.47
CA ALA A 1060 24.90 20.32 -11.23
C ALA A 1060 24.39 20.90 -12.57
N ALA A 1061 23.07 21.04 -12.68
CA ALA A 1061 22.43 21.60 -13.87
C ALA A 1061 22.77 23.08 -14.06
N GLY A 1062 22.96 23.52 -15.31
CA GLY A 1062 23.15 24.94 -15.64
C GLY A 1062 24.44 25.56 -15.09
N ILE A 1063 25.55 24.82 -14.98
CA ILE A 1063 26.88 25.38 -14.67
C ILE A 1063 27.86 24.94 -15.74
N THR A 1064 28.48 25.89 -16.43
CA THR A 1064 29.43 25.60 -17.52
C THR A 1064 30.78 25.11 -17.01
N SER A 1065 31.49 24.36 -17.85
CA SER A 1065 32.83 23.83 -17.63
C SER A 1065 33.83 24.97 -17.44
N ALA A 1066 33.67 26.08 -18.18
CA ALA A 1066 34.43 27.30 -18.00
C ALA A 1066 34.23 27.92 -16.61
N SER A 1067 32.99 27.98 -16.12
CA SER A 1067 32.68 28.48 -14.77
C SER A 1067 33.29 27.58 -13.70
N LEU A 1068 33.12 26.26 -13.82
CA LEU A 1068 33.72 25.28 -12.92
C LEU A 1068 35.24 25.45 -12.90
N LYS A 1069 35.89 25.51 -14.06
CA LYS A 1069 37.35 25.72 -14.19
C LYS A 1069 37.79 26.99 -13.49
N ALA A 1070 37.08 28.11 -13.71
CA ALA A 1070 37.39 29.38 -13.06
C ALA A 1070 37.29 29.27 -11.52
N TRP A 1071 36.24 28.63 -11.00
CA TRP A 1071 36.03 28.50 -9.56
C TRP A 1071 36.93 27.46 -8.89
N THR A 1072 37.47 26.50 -9.66
CA THR A 1072 38.36 25.45 -9.17
C THR A 1072 39.85 25.71 -9.41
N THR A 1073 40.20 26.83 -10.04
CA THR A 1073 41.60 27.19 -10.28
C THR A 1073 42.27 27.63 -8.97
N THR A 1074 43.34 26.94 -8.60
CA THR A 1074 44.14 27.21 -7.40
C THR A 1074 44.99 28.49 -7.55
N GLN A 1075 45.52 29.03 -6.45
CA GLN A 1075 46.46 30.17 -6.48
C GLN A 1075 47.72 29.91 -7.34
N GLN A 1076 48.09 28.65 -7.55
CA GLN A 1076 49.20 28.23 -8.40
C GLN A 1076 48.80 28.04 -9.88
N GLY A 1077 47.58 28.43 -10.27
CA GLY A 1077 47.08 28.35 -11.64
C GLY A 1077 46.68 26.95 -12.11
N ARG A 1078 46.62 25.95 -11.22
CA ARG A 1078 46.22 24.57 -11.54
C ARG A 1078 44.70 24.39 -11.37
N SER A 1079 44.05 23.63 -12.25
CA SER A 1079 42.62 23.27 -12.17
C SER A 1079 42.42 21.77 -12.46
N PRO A 1080 41.45 21.08 -11.82
CA PRO A 1080 41.12 19.68 -12.12
C PRO A 1080 40.60 19.53 -13.55
N ALA A 1081 40.70 18.31 -14.10
CA ALA A 1081 39.98 17.92 -15.31
C ALA A 1081 38.47 17.82 -15.01
N ILE A 1082 37.61 18.26 -15.93
CA ILE A 1082 36.19 18.47 -15.65
C ILE A 1082 35.33 17.65 -16.61
N VAL A 1083 34.40 16.89 -16.05
CA VAL A 1083 33.34 16.22 -16.79
C VAL A 1083 31.99 16.72 -16.30
N ARG A 1084 31.17 17.24 -17.22
CA ARG A 1084 29.79 17.59 -16.94
C ARG A 1084 28.89 16.41 -17.27
N VAL A 1085 27.95 16.14 -16.39
CA VAL A 1085 27.00 15.05 -16.53
C VAL A 1085 25.60 15.59 -16.26
N MET A 1086 24.65 15.23 -17.12
CA MET A 1086 23.23 15.46 -16.88
C MET A 1086 22.51 14.11 -16.76
N PRO A 1087 22.36 13.58 -15.53
CA PRO A 1087 21.56 12.38 -15.29
C PRO A 1087 20.08 12.72 -15.14
N ASN A 1088 19.21 11.72 -15.23
CA ASN A 1088 17.77 11.87 -15.01
C ASN A 1088 17.26 11.03 -13.82
N THR A 1089 16.02 11.28 -13.41
CA THR A 1089 15.42 10.67 -12.21
C THR A 1089 15.16 9.17 -12.27
N PRO A 1090 14.90 8.53 -13.44
CA PRO A 1090 14.90 7.07 -13.57
C PRO A 1090 16.15 6.35 -13.04
N ALA A 1091 17.28 7.05 -12.88
CA ALA A 1091 18.48 6.54 -12.22
C ALA A 1091 18.22 6.00 -10.79
N LEU A 1092 17.19 6.50 -10.10
CA LEU A 1092 16.79 6.02 -8.75
C LEU A 1092 16.31 4.56 -8.73
N VAL A 1093 15.92 4.02 -9.88
CA VAL A 1093 15.49 2.63 -10.03
C VAL A 1093 16.41 1.83 -10.98
N GLY A 1094 17.58 2.38 -11.29
CA GLY A 1094 18.58 1.74 -12.15
C GLY A 1094 18.33 1.85 -13.66
N GLU A 1095 17.32 2.62 -14.08
CA GLU A 1095 16.94 2.79 -15.50
C GLU A 1095 17.24 4.22 -16.01
N GLY A 1096 18.29 4.83 -15.48
CA GLY A 1096 18.67 6.20 -15.81
C GLY A 1096 19.16 6.38 -17.24
N ALA A 1097 19.17 7.64 -17.69
CA ALA A 1097 19.94 8.06 -18.85
C ALA A 1097 20.80 9.27 -18.47
N SER A 1098 22.04 9.29 -18.92
CA SER A 1098 23.00 10.35 -18.63
C SER A 1098 23.66 10.86 -19.91
N GLY A 1099 23.59 12.17 -20.14
CA GLY A 1099 24.43 12.83 -21.16
C GLY A 1099 25.70 13.38 -20.52
N ILE A 1100 26.83 13.28 -21.24
CA ILE A 1100 28.16 13.50 -20.70
C ILE A 1100 28.98 14.39 -21.63
N TYR A 1101 29.65 15.40 -21.08
CA TYR A 1101 30.58 16.26 -21.80
C TYR A 1101 31.92 16.33 -21.07
N ALA A 1102 33.02 16.09 -21.78
CA ALA A 1102 34.37 16.24 -21.27
C ALA A 1102 34.92 17.62 -21.65
N SER A 1103 35.47 18.35 -20.68
CA SER A 1103 36.27 19.55 -20.96
C SER A 1103 37.62 19.18 -21.57
N GLU A 1104 38.31 20.19 -22.09
CA GLU A 1104 39.71 20.05 -22.48
C GLU A 1104 40.57 19.58 -21.29
N GLY A 1105 41.41 18.56 -21.50
CA GLY A 1105 42.28 17.97 -20.48
C GLY A 1105 41.77 16.68 -19.82
N VAL A 1106 40.58 16.18 -20.18
CA VAL A 1106 40.09 14.86 -19.72
C VAL A 1106 40.70 13.74 -20.58
N SER A 1107 41.38 12.77 -19.95
CA SER A 1107 41.98 11.63 -20.65
C SER A 1107 40.95 10.56 -21.04
N GLU A 1108 41.29 9.68 -22.00
CA GLU A 1108 40.43 8.56 -22.37
C GLU A 1108 40.17 7.58 -21.22
N ASP A 1109 41.13 7.38 -20.33
CA ASP A 1109 40.92 6.54 -19.15
C ASP A 1109 39.98 7.21 -18.14
N GLN A 1110 40.04 8.53 -17.98
CA GLN A 1110 39.05 9.28 -17.18
C GLN A 1110 37.65 9.20 -17.80
N LYS A 1111 37.52 9.22 -19.13
CA LYS A 1111 36.23 8.99 -19.80
C LYS A 1111 35.69 7.58 -19.52
N LYS A 1112 36.54 6.55 -19.55
CA LYS A 1112 36.15 5.17 -19.17
C LYS A 1112 35.71 5.09 -17.71
N GLN A 1113 36.42 5.76 -16.81
CA GLN A 1113 36.06 5.82 -15.39
C GLN A 1113 34.68 6.46 -15.17
N VAL A 1114 34.39 7.59 -15.81
CA VAL A 1114 33.07 8.25 -15.70
C VAL A 1114 31.97 7.41 -16.34
N THR A 1115 32.24 6.79 -17.49
CA THR A 1115 31.29 5.90 -18.17
C THR A 1115 30.93 4.71 -17.28
N THR A 1116 31.93 4.11 -16.61
CA THR A 1116 31.73 3.01 -15.65
C THR A 1116 31.00 3.48 -14.39
N LEU A 1117 31.28 4.71 -13.93
CA LEU A 1117 30.61 5.29 -12.77
C LEU A 1117 29.11 5.49 -13.03
N LEU A 1118 28.75 6.01 -14.21
CA LEU A 1118 27.36 6.33 -14.54
C LEU A 1118 26.54 5.11 -14.96
N SER A 1119 27.17 4.07 -15.51
CA SER A 1119 26.49 2.81 -15.85
C SER A 1119 26.00 2.03 -14.63
N THR A 1120 26.42 2.43 -13.43
CA THR A 1120 25.87 1.90 -12.17
C THR A 1120 24.40 2.28 -11.94
N VAL A 1121 23.94 3.36 -12.59
CA VAL A 1121 22.58 3.89 -12.42
C VAL A 1121 21.88 4.24 -13.73
N SER A 1122 22.61 4.25 -14.85
CA SER A 1122 22.08 4.60 -16.16
C SER A 1122 22.17 3.41 -17.12
N SER A 1123 21.04 3.07 -17.74
CA SER A 1123 20.95 2.11 -18.83
C SER A 1123 21.46 2.70 -20.16
N ALA A 1124 21.49 4.04 -20.28
CA ALA A 1124 22.07 4.75 -21.41
C ALA A 1124 23.03 5.87 -20.95
N THR A 1125 24.24 5.91 -21.52
CA THR A 1125 25.26 6.93 -21.25
C THR A 1125 25.81 7.47 -22.56
N GLU A 1126 25.50 8.72 -22.88
CA GLU A 1126 25.81 9.31 -24.19
C GLU A 1126 26.81 10.48 -24.05
N TRP A 1127 27.94 10.37 -24.75
CA TRP A 1127 28.94 11.45 -24.82
C TRP A 1127 28.57 12.45 -25.91
N VAL A 1128 28.41 13.73 -25.55
CA VAL A 1128 28.11 14.80 -26.50
C VAL A 1128 29.37 15.53 -26.93
N ALA A 1129 29.42 15.89 -28.21
CA ALA A 1129 30.61 16.53 -28.80
C ALA A 1129 30.80 18.00 -28.39
N LYS A 1130 29.73 18.70 -28.01
CA LYS A 1130 29.74 20.11 -27.61
C LYS A 1130 29.06 20.29 -26.26
N GLU A 1131 29.54 21.23 -25.47
CA GLU A 1131 29.01 21.51 -24.14
C GLU A 1131 27.54 21.94 -24.17
N GLU A 1132 27.15 22.77 -25.14
CA GLU A 1132 25.78 23.28 -25.34
C GLU A 1132 24.74 22.15 -25.49
N LEU A 1133 25.17 20.97 -25.95
CA LEU A 1133 24.28 19.81 -26.09
C LEU A 1133 23.89 19.21 -24.74
N ILE A 1134 24.57 19.55 -23.63
CA ILE A 1134 24.13 19.17 -22.28
C ILE A 1134 22.80 19.83 -21.92
N ASP A 1135 22.54 21.05 -22.41
CA ASP A 1135 21.27 21.72 -22.19
C ASP A 1135 20.17 21.07 -23.04
N VAL A 1136 20.51 20.59 -24.24
CA VAL A 1136 19.60 19.77 -25.07
C VAL A 1136 19.27 18.44 -24.38
N VAL A 1137 20.27 17.77 -23.80
CA VAL A 1137 20.05 16.56 -22.98
C VAL A 1137 19.16 16.86 -21.78
N THR A 1138 19.31 18.03 -21.15
CA THR A 1138 18.45 18.50 -20.06
C THR A 1138 17.00 18.61 -20.51
N GLY A 1139 16.76 19.20 -21.69
CA GLY A 1139 15.42 19.32 -22.27
C GLY A 1139 14.82 17.98 -22.68
N LEU A 1140 15.62 17.09 -23.28
CA LEU A 1140 15.19 15.79 -23.78
C LEU A 1140 14.99 14.75 -22.68
N SER A 1141 16.03 14.51 -21.88
CA SER A 1141 16.14 13.38 -20.94
C SER A 1141 16.10 13.80 -19.48
N GLY A 1142 16.69 14.95 -19.12
CA GLY A 1142 16.65 15.47 -17.75
C GLY A 1142 15.22 15.78 -17.30
N SER A 1143 14.49 16.53 -18.14
CA SER A 1143 13.07 16.88 -17.95
C SER A 1143 12.12 15.82 -18.52
N GLY A 1144 12.61 14.95 -19.40
CA GLY A 1144 11.88 13.90 -20.11
C GLY A 1144 10.88 13.09 -19.26
N PRO A 1145 11.27 12.55 -18.08
CA PRO A 1145 10.37 11.79 -17.23
C PRO A 1145 9.07 12.51 -16.89
N ALA A 1146 9.11 13.84 -16.72
CA ALA A 1146 7.91 14.63 -16.44
C ALA A 1146 6.93 14.65 -17.61
N TYR A 1147 7.42 14.63 -18.85
CA TYR A 1147 6.56 14.58 -20.05
C TYR A 1147 5.77 13.27 -20.10
N PHE A 1148 6.42 12.14 -19.79
CA PHE A 1148 5.77 10.83 -19.74
C PHE A 1148 4.78 10.72 -18.58
N PHE A 1149 5.11 11.27 -17.40
CA PHE A 1149 4.18 11.30 -16.28
C PHE A 1149 2.93 12.13 -16.59
N ALA A 1150 3.09 13.30 -17.21
CA ALA A 1150 1.99 14.13 -17.66
C ALA A 1150 1.13 13.41 -18.74
N MET A 1151 1.76 12.70 -19.68
CA MET A 1151 1.04 11.91 -20.67
C MET A 1151 0.19 10.82 -20.01
N VAL A 1152 0.73 10.07 -19.06
CA VAL A 1152 -0.02 9.05 -18.32
C VAL A 1152 -1.15 9.67 -17.50
N GLU A 1153 -0.91 10.80 -16.83
CA GLU A 1153 -1.92 11.54 -16.09
C GLU A 1153 -3.10 11.94 -17.00
N HIS A 1154 -2.81 12.47 -18.20
CA HIS A 1154 -3.85 12.86 -19.15
C HIS A 1154 -4.55 11.67 -19.80
N LEU A 1155 -3.86 10.56 -20.05
CA LEU A 1155 -4.48 9.31 -20.50
C LEU A 1155 -5.47 8.77 -19.45
N VAL A 1156 -5.11 8.81 -18.17
CA VAL A 1156 -6.02 8.43 -17.07
C VAL A 1156 -7.24 9.34 -17.04
N ALA A 1157 -7.03 10.66 -17.09
CA ALA A 1157 -8.13 11.62 -17.07
C ALA A 1157 -9.08 11.44 -18.27
N ALA A 1158 -8.55 11.17 -19.47
CA ALA A 1158 -9.34 10.92 -20.67
C ALA A 1158 -10.13 9.61 -20.56
N ALA A 1159 -9.50 8.52 -20.12
CA ALA A 1159 -10.14 7.23 -19.90
C ALA A 1159 -11.26 7.31 -18.85
N VAL A 1160 -11.06 8.06 -17.76
CA VAL A 1160 -12.09 8.31 -16.74
C VAL A 1160 -13.29 9.06 -17.31
N LYS A 1161 -13.05 10.08 -18.12
CA LYS A 1161 -14.13 10.81 -18.82
C LYS A 1161 -14.92 9.92 -19.78
N LEU A 1162 -14.28 8.88 -20.33
CA LEU A 1162 -14.90 7.88 -21.20
C LEU A 1162 -15.53 6.70 -20.43
N GLY A 1163 -15.55 6.74 -19.09
CA GLY A 1163 -16.28 5.79 -18.25
C GLY A 1163 -15.46 4.69 -17.58
N LEU A 1164 -14.12 4.71 -17.69
CA LEU A 1164 -13.26 3.80 -16.91
C LEU A 1164 -13.13 4.27 -15.45
N ASP A 1165 -13.16 3.33 -14.51
CA ASP A 1165 -12.80 3.62 -13.11
C ASP A 1165 -11.36 4.17 -13.04
N GLU A 1166 -11.12 5.18 -12.21
CA GLU A 1166 -9.80 5.84 -12.13
C GLU A 1166 -8.69 4.85 -11.78
N ALA A 1167 -8.95 3.88 -10.89
CA ALA A 1167 -7.95 2.88 -10.57
C ALA A 1167 -7.71 1.91 -11.75
N GLN A 1168 -8.74 1.56 -12.53
CA GLN A 1168 -8.60 0.79 -13.77
C GLN A 1168 -7.82 1.59 -14.83
N ALA A 1169 -8.24 2.82 -15.12
CA ALA A 1169 -7.58 3.74 -16.03
C ALA A 1169 -6.11 3.95 -15.65
N THR A 1170 -5.83 4.16 -14.35
CA THR A 1170 -4.46 4.29 -13.83
C THR A 1170 -3.64 3.02 -14.01
N ARG A 1171 -4.22 1.84 -13.73
CA ARG A 1171 -3.49 0.57 -13.94
C ARG A 1171 -3.21 0.34 -15.42
N LEU A 1172 -4.20 0.56 -16.28
CA LEU A 1172 -4.08 0.41 -17.72
C LEU A 1172 -3.06 1.42 -18.28
N ALA A 1173 -3.20 2.71 -18.02
CA ALA A 1173 -2.31 3.74 -18.52
C ALA A 1173 -0.85 3.56 -18.03
N LYS A 1174 -0.64 3.23 -16.74
CA LYS A 1174 0.71 2.94 -16.22
C LYS A 1174 1.30 1.68 -16.84
N GLN A 1175 0.52 0.61 -16.98
CA GLN A 1175 0.97 -0.62 -17.61
C GLN A 1175 1.24 -0.43 -19.11
N THR A 1176 0.42 0.37 -19.80
CA THR A 1176 0.64 0.75 -21.21
C THR A 1176 1.92 1.58 -21.33
N CYS A 1177 2.16 2.55 -20.46
CA CYS A 1177 3.41 3.32 -20.45
C CYS A 1177 4.64 2.44 -20.20
N LEU A 1178 4.56 1.54 -19.21
CA LEU A 1178 5.65 0.60 -18.90
C LEU A 1178 5.89 -0.37 -20.06
N GLY A 1179 4.82 -0.97 -20.60
CA GLY A 1179 4.89 -1.95 -21.69
C GLY A 1179 5.40 -1.32 -22.98
N ALA A 1180 4.85 -0.17 -23.38
CA ALA A 1180 5.30 0.57 -24.56
C ALA A 1180 6.74 1.07 -24.40
N GLY A 1181 7.11 1.60 -23.21
CA GLY A 1181 8.48 2.00 -22.90
C GLY A 1181 9.46 0.84 -23.01
N LYS A 1182 9.10 -0.31 -22.43
CA LYS A 1182 9.89 -1.54 -22.51
C LYS A 1182 10.03 -2.04 -23.95
N MET A 1183 8.94 -2.06 -24.72
CA MET A 1183 8.99 -2.40 -26.15
C MET A 1183 9.89 -1.45 -26.94
N MET A 1184 9.86 -0.14 -26.66
CA MET A 1184 10.73 0.82 -27.35
C MET A 1184 12.21 0.60 -27.04
N VAL A 1185 12.55 0.11 -25.85
CA VAL A 1185 13.94 -0.18 -25.46
C VAL A 1185 14.41 -1.55 -25.94
N GLU A 1186 13.50 -2.53 -25.99
CA GLU A 1186 13.81 -3.93 -26.32
C GLU A 1186 13.60 -4.30 -27.80
N ALA A 1187 13.08 -3.41 -28.65
CA ALA A 1187 12.84 -3.69 -30.06
C ALA A 1187 13.92 -3.11 -30.99
N THR A 1188 14.19 -3.78 -32.12
CA THR A 1188 15.18 -3.35 -33.15
C THR A 1188 14.55 -2.32 -34.06
N ASP A 1189 13.23 -2.43 -34.19
CA ASP A 1189 12.43 -1.55 -34.99
C ASP A 1189 12.52 -0.13 -34.43
N PRO A 1190 12.74 0.88 -35.28
CA PRO A 1190 12.71 2.26 -34.82
C PRO A 1190 11.30 2.61 -34.29
N PRO A 1191 11.16 3.62 -33.40
CA PRO A 1191 9.86 4.01 -32.84
C PRO A 1191 8.78 4.28 -33.90
N SER A 1192 9.18 4.78 -35.07
CA SER A 1192 8.27 5.00 -36.21
C SER A 1192 7.68 3.71 -36.75
N GLN A 1193 8.44 2.61 -36.76
CA GLN A 1193 7.99 1.29 -37.20
C GLN A 1193 7.14 0.61 -36.10
N LEU A 1194 7.53 0.71 -34.83
CA LEU A 1194 6.70 0.23 -33.72
C LEU A 1194 5.32 0.90 -33.70
N ARG A 1195 5.26 2.22 -33.97
CA ARG A 1195 4.00 2.95 -34.14
C ARG A 1195 3.18 2.37 -35.30
N LYS A 1196 3.79 2.10 -36.46
CA LYS A 1196 3.10 1.49 -37.61
C LYS A 1196 2.56 0.09 -37.27
N ASN A 1197 3.34 -0.73 -36.56
CA ASN A 1197 2.95 -2.10 -36.19
C ASN A 1197 1.67 -2.16 -35.34
N VAL A 1198 1.37 -1.09 -34.57
CA VAL A 1198 0.12 -0.99 -33.76
C VAL A 1198 -0.97 -0.13 -34.43
N THR A 1199 -0.72 0.35 -35.66
CA THR A 1199 -1.65 1.18 -36.44
C THR A 1199 -2.24 0.38 -37.59
N SER A 1200 -3.46 -0.14 -37.38
CA SER A 1200 -4.22 -0.79 -38.45
C SER A 1200 -4.93 0.26 -39.33
N PRO A 1201 -4.97 0.10 -40.67
CA PRO A 1201 -5.73 0.97 -41.56
C PRO A 1201 -7.20 1.08 -41.14
N ASN A 1202 -7.74 2.30 -41.10
CA ASN A 1202 -9.09 2.64 -40.64
C ASN A 1202 -9.41 2.20 -39.20
N GLY A 1203 -8.39 1.88 -38.38
CA GLY A 1203 -8.55 1.45 -37.00
C GLY A 1203 -8.55 2.60 -36.00
N THR A 1204 -8.82 2.25 -34.73
CA THR A 1204 -8.86 3.22 -33.62
C THR A 1204 -7.52 3.94 -33.41
N THR A 1205 -6.40 3.26 -33.62
CA THR A 1205 -5.06 3.85 -33.50
C THR A 1205 -4.82 4.90 -34.57
N GLN A 1206 -5.23 4.65 -35.82
CA GLN A 1206 -5.08 5.62 -36.91
C GLN A 1206 -5.90 6.89 -36.62
N ALA A 1207 -7.17 6.74 -36.23
CA ALA A 1207 -8.02 7.88 -35.89
C ALA A 1207 -7.45 8.73 -34.75
N ALA A 1208 -6.86 8.10 -33.73
CA ALA A 1208 -6.20 8.80 -32.63
C ALA A 1208 -4.94 9.56 -33.11
N LEU A 1209 -4.11 8.96 -33.96
CA LEU A 1209 -2.90 9.60 -34.51
C LEU A 1209 -3.24 10.78 -35.43
N GLU A 1210 -4.25 10.65 -36.28
CA GLU A 1210 -4.72 11.74 -37.15
C GLU A 1210 -5.24 12.93 -36.33
N SER A 1211 -5.94 12.67 -35.21
CA SER A 1211 -6.38 13.73 -34.30
C SER A 1211 -5.20 14.44 -33.61
N LEU A 1212 -4.16 13.71 -33.23
CA LEU A 1212 -2.94 14.28 -32.66
C LEU A 1212 -2.15 15.09 -33.69
N GLU A 1213 -2.05 14.61 -34.93
CA GLU A 1213 -1.39 15.31 -36.03
C GLU A 1213 -2.13 16.60 -36.40
N ALA A 1214 -3.47 16.58 -36.47
CA ALA A 1214 -4.29 17.78 -36.66
C ALA A 1214 -4.12 18.83 -35.55
N SER A 1215 -3.65 18.41 -34.37
CA SER A 1215 -3.40 19.29 -33.21
C SER A 1215 -1.93 19.74 -33.09
N ASP A 1216 -1.10 19.54 -34.12
CA ASP A 1216 0.34 19.86 -34.12
C ASP A 1216 1.11 19.23 -32.93
N PHE A 1217 0.87 17.94 -32.68
CA PHE A 1217 1.54 17.23 -31.58
C PHE A 1217 3.08 17.31 -31.67
N ALA A 1218 3.64 17.25 -32.88
CA ALA A 1218 5.07 17.40 -33.10
C ALA A 1218 5.58 18.79 -32.67
N GLY A 1219 4.88 19.87 -33.02
CA GLY A 1219 5.22 21.22 -32.59
C GLY A 1219 5.06 21.43 -31.08
N ILE A 1220 4.07 20.80 -30.44
CA ILE A 1220 3.90 20.83 -28.97
C ILE A 1220 5.10 20.20 -28.27
N VAL A 1221 5.50 18.99 -28.68
CA VAL A 1221 6.66 18.29 -28.11
C VAL A 1221 7.94 19.10 -28.35
N GLY A 1222 8.13 19.62 -29.57
CA GLY A 1222 9.28 20.45 -29.93
C GLY A 1222 9.39 21.71 -29.06
N LYS A 1223 8.28 22.43 -28.84
CA LYS A 1223 8.24 23.62 -27.98
C LYS A 1223 8.56 23.29 -26.52
N ALA A 1224 8.05 22.18 -25.99
CA ALA A 1224 8.32 21.77 -24.61
C ALA A 1224 9.81 21.45 -24.39
N VAL A 1225 10.40 20.64 -25.28
CA VAL A 1225 11.83 20.31 -25.22
C VAL A 1225 12.69 21.57 -25.39
N LYS A 1226 12.34 22.45 -26.33
CA LYS A 1226 13.07 23.71 -26.53
C LYS A 1226 12.99 24.63 -25.31
N ALA A 1227 11.82 24.82 -24.72
CA ALA A 1227 11.66 25.67 -23.53
C ALA A 1227 12.50 25.18 -22.33
N ALA A 1228 12.58 23.86 -22.13
CA ALA A 1228 13.42 23.27 -21.10
C ALA A 1228 14.92 23.46 -21.40
N THR A 1229 15.33 23.31 -22.67
CA THR A 1229 16.70 23.59 -23.13
C THR A 1229 17.09 25.06 -22.93
N ASP A 1230 16.25 26.00 -23.42
CA ASP A 1230 16.46 27.44 -23.30
C ASP A 1230 16.61 27.86 -21.82
N ARG A 1231 15.82 27.25 -20.92
CA ARG A 1231 15.91 27.51 -19.48
C ARG A 1231 17.21 26.99 -18.87
N GLY A 1232 17.70 25.83 -19.33
CA GLY A 1232 19.01 25.30 -18.94
C GLY A 1232 20.15 26.24 -19.30
N GLU A 1233 20.13 26.75 -20.52
CA GLU A 1233 21.08 27.74 -21.03
C GLU A 1233 21.03 29.06 -20.25
N GLU A 1234 19.82 29.58 -19.99
CA GLU A 1234 19.61 30.81 -19.21
C GLU A 1234 20.17 30.70 -17.78
N LEU A 1235 19.94 29.56 -17.12
CA LEU A 1235 20.53 29.27 -15.81
C LEU A 1235 22.06 29.23 -15.88
N GLY A 1236 22.61 28.61 -16.94
CA GLY A 1236 24.04 28.62 -17.28
C GLY A 1236 24.64 30.02 -17.30
N ARG A 1237 24.03 30.93 -18.05
CA ARG A 1237 24.48 32.32 -18.16
C ARG A 1237 24.35 33.09 -16.85
N THR A 1238 23.21 32.97 -16.17
CA THR A 1238 22.90 33.75 -14.97
C THR A 1238 23.82 33.38 -13.81
N LEU A 1239 24.06 32.08 -13.60
CA LEU A 1239 24.87 31.57 -12.49
C LEU A 1239 26.37 31.62 -12.79
N GLY A 1240 26.78 31.53 -14.05
CA GLY A 1240 28.19 31.69 -14.44
C GLY A 1240 28.69 33.14 -14.31
N ASN A 1241 27.81 34.14 -14.45
CA ASN A 1241 28.13 35.56 -14.36
C ASN A 1241 28.05 36.14 -12.93
N GLN A 1242 27.51 35.39 -11.97
CA GLN A 1242 27.50 35.72 -10.54
C GLN A 1242 28.77 35.23 -9.87
#